data_AF-A0AAD1MQ84-F1
#
_entry.id   AF-A0AAD1MQ84-F1
#
_cell.length_a   1.000
_cell.length_b   1.000
_cell.length_c   1.000
_cell.angle_alpha   90.00
_cell.angle_beta   90.00
_cell.angle_gamma   90.00
#
_symmetry.space_group_name_H-M   'P 1'
#
loop_
_entity.id
_entity.type
_entity.pdbx_description
1 polymer ?
#
loop_
_entity_poly.entity_id
_entity_poly.type
_entity_poly.pdbx_seq_one_letter_code
_entity_poly.pdbx_strand_id
1 'polypeptide(L)'
;MGSIPVVARHGGESTEAAVAPRVRPNVLIAVLAAAGISVSLMQTLIIPLIPELPTLLRTGPANASWAITATLLTAAVATPLFGRLGDIYGPKPVLITCAALLTAGSVIAAVSTSLIPVIVGRGLQGFGMPIIPLGISVLRAAVPADRVGSAMGIMSASLGVGGALGLPLSAVIAENFNWHVLFWFAAGLGAAALICFAVLVPPVGSRSSERVDLLGAVGLAGGLTTLLLAISKGQTWGWTSATTLSLFAASPVIFAVFGWWQLRASSPIVDLRTTVRRPVLTTNLASVGVGFGLFALSLVAPQVLELPAQTGYGLGQSMLHAGLWMAPGGLAMMVSAPIAARIAAATGPRFTLVVGCAIISVSYVVGLWLLDSPVEVLVLNVLVSVGVGFAFASLPALINAAVPVSETAAANGINALARSLGTSVSSAVMGAVLAGMTTSFAGRAIPSLAGFHTALIIAACAAGVAGLIALAIPKPTAVRAGVPAAQEIPVGDLEAALTRLDRHSALGGYADAAPTHFLTRRTYVLLAHLDATGPASIAEMAASLGADAATVSSEAFVMLRDGLVEPVADDSAPAWSGRTPRFTLTGTGRERLWRQRSHKVDGLRRAVDGWDAAEVQALVGYVTRLTDGIDDARRGAPTVTGRNAP
;
A
#
# COMPACT_ATOMS: atom_id res chain seq x y z
N MET A 1 53.10 -47.62 -35.35
CA MET A 1 51.66 -47.37 -35.51
C MET A 1 51.01 -47.60 -34.16
N GLY A 2 50.72 -46.50 -33.47
CA GLY A 2 50.50 -46.45 -32.03
C GLY A 2 49.03 -46.49 -31.65
N SER A 3 48.82 -47.05 -30.46
CA SER A 3 47.61 -47.14 -29.64
C SER A 3 46.87 -45.80 -29.51
N ILE A 4 45.55 -45.83 -29.71
CA ILE A 4 44.63 -44.73 -29.42
C ILE A 4 44.18 -44.85 -27.96
N PRO A 5 44.43 -43.86 -27.08
CA PRO A 5 43.91 -43.86 -25.73
C PRO A 5 42.58 -43.11 -25.62
N VAL A 6 41.79 -43.59 -24.68
CA VAL A 6 40.52 -43.07 -24.15
C VAL A 6 40.70 -41.62 -23.64
N VAL A 7 39.89 -40.69 -24.13
CA VAL A 7 39.76 -39.34 -23.56
C VAL A 7 38.58 -39.33 -22.60
N ALA A 8 38.90 -39.15 -21.32
CA ALA A 8 37.96 -38.87 -20.25
C ALA A 8 37.24 -37.54 -20.50
N ARG A 9 35.90 -37.53 -20.46
CA ARG A 9 35.12 -36.29 -20.37
C ARG A 9 35.17 -35.81 -18.92
N HIS A 10 35.81 -34.66 -18.73
CA HIS A 10 35.83 -33.93 -17.47
C HIS A 10 34.45 -33.42 -17.08
N GLY A 11 34.29 -33.23 -15.76
CA GLY A 11 33.04 -32.99 -15.07
C GLY A 11 32.31 -31.76 -15.54
N GLY A 12 30.98 -31.87 -15.57
CA GLY A 12 30.12 -30.71 -15.65
C GLY A 12 30.35 -29.84 -14.42
N GLU A 13 30.88 -28.65 -14.65
CA GLU A 13 30.81 -27.55 -13.70
C GLU A 13 29.34 -27.30 -13.40
N SER A 14 28.92 -27.75 -12.22
CA SER A 14 27.75 -27.21 -11.55
C SER A 14 27.89 -25.70 -11.52
N THR A 15 27.04 -25.01 -12.29
CA THR A 15 26.90 -23.56 -12.23
C THR A 15 26.59 -23.19 -10.79
N GLU A 16 27.63 -22.79 -10.07
CA GLU A 16 27.54 -22.23 -8.73
C GLU A 16 26.62 -21.02 -8.84
N ALA A 17 25.40 -21.17 -8.31
CA ALA A 17 24.41 -20.11 -8.28
C ALA A 17 25.05 -18.94 -7.53
N ALA A 18 25.44 -17.90 -8.29
CA ALA A 18 26.05 -16.70 -7.76
C ALA A 18 25.24 -16.21 -6.56
N VAL A 19 25.82 -16.31 -5.36
CA VAL A 19 25.22 -15.84 -4.12
C VAL A 19 25.06 -14.33 -4.28
N ALA A 20 23.84 -13.90 -4.62
CA ALA A 20 23.52 -12.48 -4.72
C ALA A 20 23.92 -11.79 -3.40
N PRO A 21 24.59 -10.62 -3.46
CA PRO A 21 25.04 -9.95 -2.25
C PRO A 21 23.85 -9.67 -1.35
N ARG A 22 23.85 -10.27 -0.15
CA ARG A 22 22.82 -10.07 0.88
C ARG A 22 22.91 -8.62 1.36
N VAL A 23 22.14 -7.72 0.75
CA VAL A 23 21.95 -6.36 1.25
C VAL A 23 21.49 -6.45 2.71
N ARG A 24 22.16 -5.71 3.60
CA ARG A 24 21.82 -5.69 5.03
C ARG A 24 20.38 -5.16 5.19
N PRO A 25 19.44 -5.93 5.77
CA PRO A 25 18.02 -5.54 5.87
C PRO A 25 17.80 -4.14 6.48
N ASN A 26 18.59 -3.78 7.49
CA ASN A 26 18.49 -2.48 8.15
C ASN A 26 18.84 -1.30 7.21
N VAL A 27 19.80 -1.48 6.30
CA VAL A 27 20.16 -0.45 5.31
C VAL A 27 19.02 -0.26 4.33
N LEU A 28 18.40 -1.35 3.87
CA LEU A 28 17.27 -1.30 2.96
C LEU A 28 16.06 -0.61 3.60
N ILE A 29 15.77 -0.91 4.86
CA ILE A 29 14.71 -0.24 5.64
C ILE A 29 15.00 1.26 5.74
N ALA A 30 16.23 1.64 6.12
CA ALA A 30 16.61 3.04 6.25
C ALA A 30 16.50 3.81 4.92
N VAL A 31 16.95 3.23 3.81
CA VAL A 31 16.88 3.84 2.47
C VAL A 31 15.44 4.07 2.05
N LEU A 32 14.58 3.06 2.18
CA LEU A 32 13.19 3.17 1.75
C LEU A 32 12.39 4.10 2.67
N ALA A 33 12.65 4.06 3.98
CA ALA A 33 12.05 4.99 4.93
C ALA A 33 12.48 6.43 4.64
N ALA A 34 13.78 6.70 4.40
CA ALA A 34 14.26 8.04 4.06
C ALA A 34 13.64 8.57 2.76
N ALA A 35 13.44 7.69 1.77
CA ALA A 35 12.72 8.06 0.56
C ALA A 35 11.24 8.38 0.83
N GLY A 36 10.57 7.61 1.71
CA GLY A 36 9.21 7.91 2.18
C GLY A 36 9.10 9.26 2.90
N ILE A 37 10.06 9.59 3.78
CA ILE A 37 10.18 10.92 4.41
C ILE A 37 10.30 11.98 3.32
N SER A 38 11.21 11.78 2.37
CA SER A 38 11.48 12.74 1.30
C SER A 38 10.24 13.04 0.45
N VAL A 39 9.53 11.99 0.03
CA VAL A 39 8.28 12.12 -0.74
C VAL A 39 7.20 12.85 0.05
N SER A 40 6.98 12.49 1.32
CA SER A 40 5.99 13.16 2.18
C SER A 40 6.35 14.63 2.43
N LEU A 41 7.63 14.90 2.69
CA LEU A 41 8.16 16.24 2.90
C LEU A 41 7.98 17.12 1.65
N MET A 42 8.23 16.60 0.44
CA MET A 42 7.99 17.33 -0.82
C MET A 42 6.51 17.67 -1.06
N GLN A 43 5.60 16.89 -0.49
CA GLN A 43 4.17 17.13 -0.62
C GLN A 43 3.73 18.30 0.26
N THR A 44 4.31 18.47 1.44
CA THR A 44 3.99 19.57 2.37
C THR A 44 4.82 20.84 2.15
N LEU A 45 5.98 20.72 1.50
CA LEU A 45 6.94 21.80 1.25
C LEU A 45 6.36 23.03 0.53
N ILE A 46 5.38 22.85 -0.35
CA ILE A 46 4.80 23.95 -1.12
C ILE A 46 3.68 24.67 -0.37
N ILE A 47 3.17 24.10 0.73
CA ILE A 47 1.93 24.57 1.37
C ILE A 47 2.04 26.01 1.86
N PRO A 48 3.12 26.45 2.53
CA PRO A 48 3.22 27.85 2.97
C PRO A 48 3.36 28.84 1.83
N LEU A 49 3.80 28.40 0.65
CA LEU A 49 3.95 29.26 -0.52
C LEU A 49 2.63 29.53 -1.24
N ILE A 50 1.60 28.73 -1.00
CA ILE A 50 0.32 28.77 -1.75
C ILE A 50 -0.25 30.20 -1.85
N PRO A 51 -0.30 31.00 -0.77
CA PRO A 51 -0.83 32.37 -0.83
C PRO A 51 0.01 33.29 -1.72
N GLU A 52 1.32 33.06 -1.81
CA GLU A 52 2.26 33.91 -2.56
C GLU A 52 2.49 33.47 -4.00
N LEU A 53 2.23 32.19 -4.34
CA LEU A 53 2.40 31.65 -5.69
C LEU A 53 1.79 32.52 -6.81
N PRO A 54 0.61 33.16 -6.66
CA PRO A 54 0.06 34.06 -7.68
C PRO A 54 1.00 35.23 -8.00
N THR A 55 1.61 35.82 -6.97
CA THR A 55 2.55 36.93 -7.11
C THR A 55 3.89 36.45 -7.65
N LEU A 56 4.43 35.36 -7.08
CA LEU A 56 5.72 34.78 -7.47
C LEU A 56 5.75 34.33 -8.95
N LEU A 57 4.65 33.78 -9.43
CA LEU A 57 4.52 33.25 -10.79
C LEU A 57 3.78 34.20 -11.75
N ARG A 58 3.45 35.42 -11.29
CA ARG A 58 2.74 36.46 -12.05
C ARG A 58 1.47 35.93 -12.73
N THR A 59 0.61 35.28 -11.95
CA THR A 59 -0.56 34.57 -12.44
C THR A 59 -1.75 34.68 -11.50
N GLY A 60 -2.94 34.28 -11.94
CA GLY A 60 -4.14 34.27 -11.10
C GLY A 60 -4.11 33.15 -10.04
N PRO A 61 -4.83 33.29 -8.91
CA PRO A 61 -4.91 32.26 -7.87
C PRO A 61 -5.34 30.87 -8.39
N ALA A 62 -6.32 30.85 -9.29
CA ALA A 62 -6.79 29.62 -9.93
C ALA A 62 -5.73 28.95 -10.83
N ASN A 63 -4.76 29.72 -11.33
CA ASN A 63 -3.64 29.21 -12.12
C ASN A 63 -2.53 28.70 -11.20
N ALA A 64 -2.22 29.44 -10.13
CA ALA A 64 -1.22 29.06 -9.14
C ALA A 64 -1.56 27.75 -8.41
N SER A 65 -2.84 27.50 -8.10
CA SER A 65 -3.27 26.25 -7.43
C SER A 65 -2.95 24.97 -8.20
N TRP A 66 -2.75 25.06 -9.53
CA TRP A 66 -2.32 23.93 -10.35
C TRP A 66 -0.90 23.43 -10.02
N ALA A 67 -0.07 24.23 -9.36
CA ALA A 67 1.22 23.76 -8.84
C ALA A 67 1.05 22.65 -7.78
N ILE A 68 -0.11 22.56 -7.14
CA ILE A 68 -0.45 21.52 -6.17
C ILE A 68 -1.26 20.42 -6.86
N THR A 69 -2.32 20.82 -7.57
CA THR A 69 -3.27 19.88 -8.19
C THR A 69 -2.59 18.98 -9.22
N ALA A 70 -1.63 19.50 -10.01
CA ALA A 70 -0.91 18.70 -10.98
C ALA A 70 -0.09 17.56 -10.34
N THR A 71 0.53 17.80 -9.18
CA THR A 71 1.27 16.76 -8.43
C THR A 71 0.33 15.68 -7.94
N LEU A 72 -0.82 16.05 -7.36
CA LEU A 72 -1.82 15.11 -6.84
C LEU A 72 -2.49 14.29 -7.94
N LEU A 73 -2.86 14.95 -9.04
CA LEU A 73 -3.38 14.31 -10.26
C LEU A 73 -2.38 13.26 -10.77
N THR A 74 -1.13 13.66 -10.96
CA THR A 74 -0.10 12.77 -11.50
C THR A 74 0.19 11.62 -10.55
N ALA A 75 0.23 11.87 -9.24
CA ALA A 75 0.37 10.83 -8.22
C ALA A 75 -0.76 9.80 -8.25
N ALA A 76 -2.01 10.25 -8.43
CA ALA A 76 -3.18 9.37 -8.49
C ALA A 76 -3.15 8.42 -9.70
N VAL A 77 -2.67 8.89 -10.86
CA VAL A 77 -2.50 8.08 -12.06
C VAL A 77 -1.24 7.19 -11.96
N ALA A 78 -0.14 7.76 -11.47
CA ALA A 78 1.14 7.09 -11.40
C ALA A 78 1.14 5.93 -10.39
N THR A 79 0.45 6.05 -9.25
CA THR A 79 0.46 5.02 -8.20
C THR A 79 0.02 3.63 -8.67
N PRO A 80 -1.17 3.44 -9.26
CA PRO A 80 -1.57 2.14 -9.81
C PRO A 80 -0.70 1.72 -10.99
N LEU A 81 -0.39 2.65 -11.90
CA LEU A 81 0.40 2.37 -13.10
C LEU A 81 1.81 1.87 -12.75
N PHE A 82 2.52 2.57 -11.87
CA PHE A 82 3.89 2.25 -11.47
C PHE A 82 3.92 1.08 -10.48
N GLY A 83 2.86 0.88 -9.69
CA GLY A 83 2.67 -0.36 -8.96
C GLY A 83 2.68 -1.57 -9.90
N ARG A 84 1.88 -1.52 -10.98
CA ARG A 84 1.82 -2.57 -11.99
C ARG A 84 3.13 -2.74 -12.75
N LEU A 85 3.80 -1.63 -13.12
CA LEU A 85 5.14 -1.68 -13.70
C LEU A 85 6.14 -2.37 -12.75
N GLY A 86 6.01 -2.15 -11.43
CA GLY A 86 6.85 -2.79 -10.43
C GLY A 86 6.63 -4.29 -10.32
N ASP A 87 5.41 -4.76 -10.57
CA ASP A 87 5.11 -6.19 -10.61
C ASP A 87 5.64 -6.85 -11.89
N ILE A 88 5.61 -6.14 -13.03
CA ILE A 88 6.05 -6.66 -14.34
C ILE A 88 7.57 -6.61 -14.50
N TYR A 89 8.19 -5.46 -14.19
CA TYR A 89 9.62 -5.22 -14.42
C TYR A 89 10.47 -5.36 -13.16
N GLY A 90 9.84 -5.62 -12.01
CA GLY A 90 10.48 -5.59 -10.71
C GLY A 90 10.52 -4.17 -10.11
N PRO A 91 10.49 -4.04 -8.77
CA PRO A 91 10.35 -2.75 -8.11
C PRO A 91 11.60 -1.85 -8.23
N LYS A 92 12.80 -2.41 -8.36
CA LYS A 92 14.05 -1.63 -8.44
C LYS A 92 14.10 -0.65 -9.62
N PRO A 93 13.96 -1.07 -10.89
CA PRO A 93 14.01 -0.15 -12.02
C PRO A 93 12.90 0.92 -11.97
N VAL A 94 11.74 0.54 -11.42
CA VAL A 94 10.62 1.47 -11.27
C VAL A 94 10.87 2.50 -10.18
N LEU A 95 11.46 2.11 -9.03
CA LEU A 95 11.90 3.03 -7.98
C LEU A 95 12.91 4.06 -8.50
N ILE A 96 13.89 3.63 -9.29
CA ILE A 96 14.88 4.51 -9.93
C ILE A 96 14.17 5.49 -10.87
N THR A 97 13.22 5.01 -11.68
CA THR A 97 12.43 5.85 -12.60
C THR A 97 11.62 6.90 -11.84
N CYS A 98 10.94 6.52 -10.75
CA CYS A 98 10.22 7.45 -9.89
C CYS A 98 11.14 8.54 -9.32
N ALA A 99 12.30 8.14 -8.77
CA ALA A 99 13.27 9.09 -8.21
C ALA A 99 13.86 10.01 -9.29
N ALA A 100 14.08 9.51 -10.50
CA ALA A 100 14.56 10.31 -11.63
C ALA A 100 13.53 11.35 -12.07
N LEU A 101 12.26 10.97 -12.23
CA LEU A 101 11.17 11.90 -12.58
C LEU A 101 10.94 12.94 -11.47
N LEU A 102 10.98 12.51 -10.22
CA LEU A 102 10.93 13.41 -9.05
C LEU A 102 12.06 14.44 -9.08
N THR A 103 13.30 14.00 -9.31
CA THR A 103 14.48 14.86 -9.38
C THR A 103 14.39 15.83 -10.56
N ALA A 104 14.08 15.34 -11.76
CA ALA A 104 13.92 16.16 -12.95
C ALA A 104 12.81 17.20 -12.76
N GLY A 105 11.67 16.80 -12.20
CA GLY A 105 10.58 17.72 -11.88
C GLY A 105 10.95 18.79 -10.87
N SER A 106 11.77 18.42 -9.89
CA SER A 106 12.28 19.35 -8.88
C SER A 106 13.26 20.35 -9.49
N VAL A 107 14.20 19.88 -10.33
CA VAL A 107 15.13 20.76 -11.06
C VAL A 107 14.38 21.72 -11.99
N ILE A 108 13.39 21.23 -12.75
CA ILE A 108 12.59 22.08 -13.63
C ILE A 108 11.93 23.19 -12.80
N ALA A 109 11.25 22.86 -11.70
CA ALA A 109 10.65 23.88 -10.85
C ALA A 109 11.70 24.84 -10.22
N ALA A 110 12.89 24.34 -9.87
CA ALA A 110 13.96 25.12 -9.25
C ALA A 110 14.61 26.15 -10.18
N VAL A 111 14.55 25.95 -11.50
CA VAL A 111 15.09 26.91 -12.49
C VAL A 111 13.99 27.77 -13.13
N SER A 112 12.73 27.56 -12.74
CA SER A 112 11.58 28.13 -13.43
C SER A 112 10.98 29.32 -12.72
N THR A 113 10.87 30.43 -13.44
CA THR A 113 10.26 31.68 -12.96
C THR A 113 8.85 31.91 -13.49
N SER A 114 8.30 30.95 -14.23
CA SER A 114 6.96 31.02 -14.83
C SER A 114 6.11 29.81 -14.48
N LEU A 115 4.79 29.99 -14.52
CA LEU A 115 3.85 28.98 -14.05
C LEU A 115 3.93 27.64 -14.78
N ILE A 116 3.97 27.64 -16.11
CA ILE A 116 3.84 26.41 -16.90
C ILE A 116 4.98 25.43 -16.58
N PRO A 117 6.26 25.84 -16.64
CA PRO A 117 7.36 24.98 -16.22
C PRO A 117 7.24 24.50 -14.77
N VAL A 118 6.79 25.34 -13.83
CA VAL A 118 6.55 24.93 -12.44
C VAL A 118 5.46 23.85 -12.37
N ILE A 119 4.35 24.00 -13.10
CA ILE A 119 3.29 22.97 -13.19
C ILE A 119 3.86 21.67 -13.76
N VAL A 120 4.67 21.72 -14.82
CA VAL A 120 5.32 20.53 -15.40
C VAL A 120 6.23 19.86 -14.38
N GLY A 121 7.07 20.64 -13.69
CA GLY A 121 7.97 20.14 -12.65
C GLY A 121 7.21 19.51 -11.48
N ARG A 122 6.10 20.12 -11.08
CA ARG A 122 5.19 19.61 -10.03
C ARG A 122 4.44 18.36 -10.47
N GLY A 123 4.03 18.27 -11.74
CA GLY A 123 3.48 17.05 -12.32
C GLY A 123 4.48 15.90 -12.24
N LEU A 124 5.72 16.13 -12.68
CA LEU A 124 6.80 15.14 -12.61
C LEU A 124 7.12 14.70 -11.17
N GLN A 125 7.06 15.61 -10.19
CA GLN A 125 7.19 15.24 -8.77
C GLN A 125 6.08 14.28 -8.28
N GLY A 126 4.91 14.28 -8.91
CA GLY A 126 3.83 13.35 -8.58
C GLY A 126 4.19 11.88 -8.78
N PHE A 127 5.14 11.57 -9.68
CA PHE A 127 5.70 10.24 -9.87
C PHE A 127 6.59 9.77 -8.70
N GLY A 128 6.81 10.61 -7.68
CA GLY A 128 7.43 10.20 -6.42
C GLY A 128 6.51 9.36 -5.53
N MET A 129 5.18 9.54 -5.58
CA MET A 129 4.26 8.81 -4.67
C MET A 129 4.28 7.27 -4.79
N PRO A 130 4.44 6.67 -5.99
CA PRO A 130 4.58 5.21 -6.13
C PRO A 130 5.79 4.62 -5.38
N ILE A 131 6.79 5.43 -4.99
CA ILE A 131 7.95 4.96 -4.21
C ILE A 131 7.52 4.25 -2.93
N ILE A 132 6.42 4.67 -2.32
CA ILE A 132 5.94 4.13 -1.05
C ILE A 132 5.44 2.67 -1.21
N PRO A 133 4.42 2.38 -2.04
CA PRO A 133 3.96 1.01 -2.25
C PRO A 133 5.04 0.11 -2.88
N LEU A 134 5.88 0.66 -3.77
CA LEU A 134 7.02 -0.09 -4.35
C LEU A 134 8.04 -0.45 -3.28
N GLY A 135 8.36 0.49 -2.38
CA GLY A 135 9.26 0.26 -1.24
C GLY A 135 8.70 -0.81 -0.30
N ILE A 136 7.41 -0.78 0.01
CA ILE A 136 6.76 -1.85 0.79
C ILE A 136 6.86 -3.20 0.07
N SER A 137 6.72 -3.23 -1.26
CA SER A 137 6.91 -4.44 -2.06
C SER A 137 8.34 -5.00 -1.96
N VAL A 138 9.35 -4.13 -2.01
CA VAL A 138 10.76 -4.48 -1.83
C VAL A 138 11.02 -5.00 -0.42
N LEU A 139 10.51 -4.31 0.62
CA LEU A 139 10.66 -4.75 2.01
C LEU A 139 10.10 -6.15 2.22
N ARG A 140 8.89 -6.43 1.71
CA ARG A 140 8.29 -7.76 1.78
C ARG A 140 9.08 -8.84 1.04
N ALA A 141 9.81 -8.47 -0.01
CA ALA A 141 10.58 -9.42 -0.81
C ALA A 141 11.97 -9.71 -0.23
N ALA A 142 12.61 -8.70 0.39
CA ALA A 142 14.04 -8.74 0.70
C ALA A 142 14.34 -8.72 2.21
N VAL A 143 13.36 -8.44 3.08
CA VAL A 143 13.54 -8.43 4.54
C VAL A 143 13.05 -9.76 5.13
N PRO A 144 13.76 -10.33 6.13
CA PRO A 144 13.32 -11.52 6.86
C PRO A 144 11.90 -11.37 7.43
N ALA A 145 11.11 -12.45 7.39
CA ALA A 145 9.68 -12.43 7.73
C ALA A 145 9.37 -11.87 9.13
N ASP A 146 10.24 -12.15 10.11
CA ASP A 146 10.15 -11.65 11.50
C ASP A 146 10.28 -10.12 11.60
N ARG A 147 10.88 -9.46 10.59
CA ARG A 147 11.13 -8.02 10.57
C ARG A 147 10.25 -7.24 9.58
N VAL A 148 9.52 -7.91 8.70
CA VAL A 148 8.68 -7.25 7.67
C VAL A 148 7.66 -6.32 8.30
N GLY A 149 6.99 -6.74 9.39
CA GLY A 149 6.01 -5.90 10.09
C GLY A 149 6.63 -4.60 10.64
N SER A 150 7.77 -4.72 11.32
CA SER A 150 8.52 -3.56 11.84
C SER A 150 9.01 -2.64 10.70
N ALA A 151 9.54 -3.23 9.62
CA ALA A 151 9.99 -2.49 8.44
C ALA A 151 8.85 -1.70 7.77
N MET A 152 7.67 -2.31 7.61
CA MET A 152 6.47 -1.65 7.09
C MET A 152 5.96 -0.57 8.05
N GLY A 153 6.08 -0.79 9.35
CA GLY A 153 5.79 0.21 10.39
C GLY A 153 6.69 1.44 10.28
N ILE A 154 8.01 1.26 10.13
CA ILE A 154 8.97 2.34 9.92
C ILE A 154 8.69 3.08 8.62
N MET A 155 8.40 2.35 7.53
CA MET A 155 8.00 2.96 6.26
C MET A 155 6.72 3.79 6.41
N SER A 156 5.75 3.34 7.20
CA SER A 156 4.52 4.09 7.46
C SER A 156 4.78 5.33 8.34
N ALA A 157 5.63 5.21 9.36
CA ALA A 157 6.04 6.33 10.21
C ALA A 157 6.77 7.42 9.42
N SER A 158 7.51 7.05 8.37
CA SER A 158 8.22 7.99 7.49
C SER A 158 7.33 9.07 6.88
N LEU A 159 6.09 8.72 6.53
CA LEU A 159 5.10 9.66 6.01
C LEU A 159 4.77 10.75 7.03
N GLY A 160 4.56 10.37 8.29
CA GLY A 160 4.27 11.33 9.37
C GLY A 160 5.44 12.26 9.63
N VAL A 161 6.66 11.72 9.70
CA VAL A 161 7.89 12.50 9.91
C VAL A 161 8.10 13.51 8.78
N GLY A 162 7.97 13.09 7.51
CA GLY A 162 8.11 14.01 6.37
C GLY A 162 7.06 15.13 6.38
N GLY A 163 5.82 14.80 6.73
CA GLY A 163 4.74 15.78 6.85
C GLY A 163 5.02 16.84 7.92
N ALA A 164 5.48 16.42 9.10
CA ALA A 164 5.77 17.32 10.22
C ALA A 164 7.02 18.17 10.01
N LEU A 165 8.07 17.63 9.37
CA LEU A 165 9.29 18.38 9.08
C LEU A 165 9.12 19.35 7.90
N GLY A 166 8.22 19.04 6.95
CA GLY A 166 8.09 19.82 5.72
C GLY A 166 7.62 21.26 5.93
N LEU A 167 6.62 21.50 6.80
CA LEU A 167 6.09 22.86 7.03
C LEU A 167 7.14 23.81 7.66
N PRO A 168 7.77 23.50 8.81
CA PRO A 168 8.79 24.39 9.38
C PRO A 168 9.98 24.61 8.45
N LEU A 169 10.43 23.54 7.78
CA LEU A 169 11.54 23.64 6.82
C LEU A 169 11.19 24.56 5.65
N SER A 170 9.97 24.44 5.12
CA SER A 170 9.51 25.30 4.01
C SER A 170 9.35 26.76 4.41
N ALA A 171 8.86 27.06 5.62
CA ALA A 171 8.73 28.44 6.12
C ALA A 171 10.11 29.11 6.26
N VAL A 172 11.07 28.43 6.91
CA VAL A 172 12.45 28.94 7.05
C VAL A 172 13.08 29.24 5.69
N ILE A 173 12.90 28.32 4.72
CA ILE A 173 13.45 28.52 3.37
C ILE A 173 12.73 29.66 2.65
N ALA A 174 11.41 29.76 2.74
CA ALA A 174 10.61 30.77 2.03
C ALA A 174 10.96 32.21 2.46
N GLU A 175 11.28 32.42 3.73
CA GLU A 175 11.54 33.76 4.27
C GLU A 175 13.00 34.19 4.17
N ASN A 176 13.93 33.26 4.39
CA ASN A 176 15.34 33.59 4.49
C ASN A 176 16.07 33.39 3.16
N PHE A 177 15.48 32.61 2.25
CA PHE A 177 16.07 32.25 0.98
C PHE A 177 15.08 32.47 -0.16
N ASN A 178 15.59 32.35 -1.38
CA ASN A 178 14.73 32.36 -2.55
C ASN A 178 13.87 31.08 -2.57
N TRP A 179 12.57 31.20 -2.86
CA TRP A 179 11.62 30.08 -2.94
C TRP A 179 12.08 28.93 -3.86
N HIS A 180 12.91 29.19 -4.87
CA HIS A 180 13.50 28.14 -5.72
C HIS A 180 14.37 27.14 -4.93
N VAL A 181 14.91 27.53 -3.77
CA VAL A 181 15.71 26.67 -2.89
C VAL A 181 14.91 25.48 -2.36
N LEU A 182 13.60 25.62 -2.19
CA LEU A 182 12.68 24.53 -1.84
C LEU A 182 12.76 23.38 -2.87
N PHE A 183 12.84 23.76 -4.14
CA PHE A 183 12.90 22.82 -5.26
C PHE A 183 14.31 22.26 -5.48
N TRP A 184 15.36 23.05 -5.22
CA TRP A 184 16.73 22.53 -5.17
C TRP A 184 16.93 21.52 -4.04
N PHE A 185 16.33 21.78 -2.87
CA PHE A 185 16.34 20.84 -1.76
C PHE A 185 15.61 19.54 -2.12
N ALA A 186 14.42 19.65 -2.72
CA ALA A 186 13.69 18.49 -3.24
C ALA A 186 14.48 17.72 -4.30
N ALA A 187 15.18 18.41 -5.22
CA ALA A 187 16.03 17.78 -6.22
C ALA A 187 17.20 17.03 -5.57
N GLY A 188 17.83 17.60 -4.53
CA GLY A 188 18.90 16.95 -3.77
C GLY A 188 18.43 15.65 -3.10
N LEU A 189 17.26 15.67 -2.45
CA LEU A 189 16.67 14.47 -1.86
C LEU A 189 16.28 13.42 -2.91
N GLY A 190 15.72 13.85 -4.04
CA GLY A 190 15.41 12.97 -5.17
C GLY A 190 16.66 12.30 -5.75
N ALA A 191 17.73 13.06 -5.95
CA ALA A 191 19.01 12.56 -6.44
C ALA A 191 19.65 11.58 -5.46
N ALA A 192 19.61 11.89 -4.15
CA ALA A 192 20.06 10.98 -3.11
C ALA A 192 19.27 9.67 -3.11
N ALA A 193 17.94 9.74 -3.21
CA ALA A 193 17.09 8.55 -3.31
C ALA A 193 17.42 7.73 -4.57
N LEU A 194 17.62 8.38 -5.72
CA LEU A 194 18.01 7.75 -6.97
C LEU A 194 19.31 6.96 -6.82
N ILE A 195 20.35 7.59 -6.26
CA ILE A 195 21.65 6.94 -6.02
C ILE A 195 21.48 5.76 -5.05
N CYS A 196 20.76 5.96 -3.95
CA CYS A 196 20.49 4.90 -2.98
C CYS A 196 19.72 3.73 -3.60
N PHE A 197 18.74 3.97 -4.47
CA PHE A 197 18.01 2.91 -5.16
C PHE A 197 18.88 2.17 -6.18
N ALA A 198 19.74 2.88 -6.91
CA ALA A 198 20.66 2.26 -7.85
C ALA A 198 21.64 1.31 -7.15
N VAL A 199 22.22 1.76 -6.03
CA VAL A 199 23.32 1.07 -5.33
C VAL A 199 22.82 0.08 -4.27
N LEU A 200 21.83 0.44 -3.47
CA LEU A 200 21.48 -0.28 -2.23
C LEU A 200 20.21 -1.14 -2.35
N VAL A 201 19.30 -0.86 -3.29
CA VAL A 201 18.12 -1.71 -3.49
C VAL A 201 18.51 -2.93 -4.33
N PRO A 202 18.26 -4.16 -3.83
CA PRO A 202 18.56 -5.37 -4.60
C PRO A 202 17.58 -5.53 -5.76
N PRO A 203 17.99 -6.14 -6.89
CA PRO A 203 17.05 -6.56 -7.92
C PRO A 203 16.13 -7.64 -7.34
N VAL A 204 14.81 -7.42 -7.45
CA VAL A 204 13.77 -8.38 -7.08
C VAL A 204 13.08 -8.82 -8.36
N GLY A 205 12.92 -10.13 -8.55
CA GLY A 205 12.33 -10.70 -9.76
C GLY A 205 10.90 -10.22 -10.03
N SER A 206 10.51 -10.23 -11.31
CA SER A 206 9.15 -9.93 -11.77
C SER A 206 8.14 -10.93 -11.20
N ARG A 207 6.96 -10.43 -10.84
CA ARG A 207 5.83 -11.22 -10.29
C ARG A 207 4.69 -11.40 -11.29
N SER A 208 4.71 -10.72 -12.43
CA SER A 208 3.68 -10.81 -13.47
C SER A 208 4.30 -10.73 -14.87
N SER A 209 3.71 -11.46 -15.82
CA SER A 209 4.03 -11.40 -17.26
C SER A 209 2.98 -10.62 -18.07
N GLU A 210 2.01 -9.99 -17.38
CA GLU A 210 0.91 -9.30 -18.03
C GLU A 210 1.34 -7.94 -18.61
N ARG A 211 0.53 -7.42 -19.54
CA ARG A 211 0.82 -6.15 -20.23
C ARG A 211 0.35 -4.94 -19.42
N VAL A 212 1.04 -3.82 -19.61
CA VAL A 212 0.68 -2.53 -19.02
C VAL A 212 -0.49 -1.92 -19.78
N ASP A 213 -1.54 -1.50 -19.07
CA ASP A 213 -2.70 -0.81 -19.64
C ASP A 213 -2.45 0.72 -19.74
N LEU A 214 -1.70 1.11 -20.77
CA LEU A 214 -1.39 2.52 -21.06
C LEU A 214 -2.64 3.31 -21.48
N LEU A 215 -3.58 2.69 -22.18
CA LEU A 215 -4.82 3.33 -22.61
C LEU A 215 -5.70 3.67 -21.40
N GLY A 216 -5.76 2.79 -20.40
CA GLY A 216 -6.38 3.06 -19.12
C GLY A 216 -5.74 4.24 -18.41
N ALA A 217 -4.42 4.30 -18.35
CA ALA A 217 -3.70 5.41 -17.72
C ALA A 217 -3.99 6.75 -18.41
N VAL A 218 -3.99 6.79 -19.74
CA VAL A 218 -4.33 7.98 -20.52
C VAL A 218 -5.79 8.37 -20.33
N GLY A 219 -6.72 7.41 -20.32
CA GLY A 219 -8.14 7.66 -20.07
C GLY A 219 -8.39 8.26 -18.68
N LEU A 220 -7.74 7.70 -17.66
CA LEU A 220 -7.82 8.21 -16.29
C LEU A 220 -7.24 9.63 -16.19
N ALA A 221 -6.04 9.85 -16.74
CA ALA A 221 -5.39 11.15 -16.74
C ALA A 221 -6.23 12.20 -17.49
N GLY A 222 -6.77 11.87 -18.67
CA GLY A 222 -7.60 12.75 -19.48
C GLY A 222 -8.93 13.10 -18.82
N GLY A 223 -9.63 12.10 -18.26
CA GLY A 223 -10.90 12.31 -17.57
C GLY A 223 -10.76 13.21 -16.35
N LEU A 224 -9.67 13.04 -15.60
CA LEU A 224 -9.38 13.86 -14.43
C LEU A 224 -8.88 15.26 -14.78
N THR A 225 -8.04 15.38 -15.81
CA THR A 225 -7.55 16.69 -16.26
C THR A 225 -8.71 17.55 -16.75
N THR A 226 -9.63 16.98 -17.54
CA THR A 226 -10.82 17.70 -18.03
C THR A 226 -11.74 18.11 -16.88
N LEU A 227 -12.01 17.22 -15.92
CA LEU A 227 -12.83 17.53 -14.74
C LEU A 227 -12.21 18.64 -13.88
N LEU A 228 -10.94 18.48 -13.50
CA LEU A 228 -10.26 19.40 -12.61
C LEU A 228 -10.02 20.75 -13.27
N LEU A 229 -9.75 20.80 -14.59
CA LEU A 229 -9.65 22.06 -15.32
C LEU A 229 -10.98 22.82 -15.33
N ALA A 230 -12.09 22.14 -15.63
CA ALA A 230 -13.41 22.77 -15.63
C ALA A 230 -13.75 23.38 -14.26
N ILE A 231 -13.52 22.63 -13.18
CA ILE A 231 -13.79 23.07 -11.80
C ILE A 231 -12.86 24.22 -11.40
N SER A 232 -11.55 24.08 -11.66
CA SER A 232 -10.54 25.04 -11.22
C SER A 232 -10.61 26.36 -12.00
N LYS A 233 -10.91 26.31 -13.30
CA LYS A 233 -10.91 27.48 -14.20
C LYS A 233 -12.30 28.05 -14.43
N GLY A 234 -13.36 27.39 -13.94
CA GLY A 234 -14.74 27.83 -14.13
C GLY A 234 -14.98 29.27 -13.69
N GLN A 235 -14.37 29.70 -12.58
CA GLN A 235 -14.45 31.11 -12.14
C GLN A 235 -13.77 32.08 -13.11
N THR A 236 -12.62 31.72 -13.67
CA THR A 236 -11.83 32.62 -14.55
C THR A 236 -12.32 32.63 -15.99
N TRP A 237 -12.75 31.48 -16.51
CA TRP A 237 -13.24 31.34 -17.88
C TRP A 237 -14.73 31.59 -17.99
N GLY A 238 -15.44 31.64 -16.86
CA GLY A 238 -16.89 31.65 -16.79
C GLY A 238 -17.46 30.23 -16.78
N TRP A 239 -18.38 29.98 -15.86
CA TRP A 239 -19.03 28.67 -15.70
C TRP A 239 -19.91 28.29 -16.89
N THR A 240 -20.46 29.28 -17.59
CA THR A 240 -21.31 29.12 -18.77
C THR A 240 -20.53 29.21 -20.08
N SER A 241 -19.21 29.40 -20.05
CA SER A 241 -18.41 29.47 -21.27
C SER A 241 -18.40 28.13 -22.00
N ALA A 242 -18.34 28.18 -23.33
CA ALA A 242 -18.25 26.97 -24.15
C ALA A 242 -17.05 26.09 -23.76
N THR A 243 -15.93 26.68 -23.35
CA THR A 243 -14.74 25.96 -22.88
C THR A 243 -15.01 25.19 -21.58
N THR A 244 -15.58 25.84 -20.56
CA THR A 244 -15.89 25.17 -19.28
C THR A 244 -16.95 24.08 -19.47
N LEU A 245 -18.01 24.37 -20.22
CA LEU A 245 -19.09 23.41 -20.49
C LEU A 245 -18.62 22.22 -21.34
N SER A 246 -17.77 22.45 -22.35
CA SER A 246 -17.21 21.35 -23.15
C SER A 246 -16.28 20.45 -22.33
N LEU A 247 -15.50 20.98 -21.39
CA LEU A 247 -14.71 20.17 -20.47
C LEU A 247 -15.60 19.39 -19.50
N PHE A 248 -16.66 20.01 -18.96
CA PHE A 248 -17.64 19.30 -18.12
C PHE A 248 -18.42 18.23 -18.89
N ALA A 249 -18.66 18.41 -20.18
CA ALA A 249 -19.30 17.41 -21.04
C ALA A 249 -18.32 16.31 -21.46
N ALA A 250 -17.07 16.66 -21.76
CA ALA A 250 -16.02 15.72 -22.15
C ALA A 250 -15.63 14.79 -21.00
N SER A 251 -15.57 15.30 -19.77
CA SER A 251 -15.17 14.51 -18.59
C SER A 251 -16.01 13.24 -18.38
N PRO A 252 -17.35 13.27 -18.28
CA PRO A 252 -18.17 12.07 -18.13
C PRO A 252 -18.08 11.15 -19.35
N VAL A 253 -17.92 11.69 -20.57
CA VAL A 253 -17.69 10.87 -21.78
C VAL A 253 -16.37 10.12 -21.69
N ILE A 254 -15.28 10.79 -21.31
CA ILE A 254 -13.97 10.16 -21.14
C ILE A 254 -14.02 9.13 -20.01
N PHE A 255 -14.68 9.43 -18.88
CA PHE A 255 -14.86 8.45 -17.80
C PHE A 255 -15.74 7.27 -18.20
N ALA A 256 -16.74 7.46 -19.05
CA ALA A 256 -17.56 6.38 -19.58
C ALA A 256 -16.75 5.48 -20.52
N VAL A 257 -15.94 6.06 -21.41
CA VAL A 257 -15.02 5.32 -22.31
C VAL A 257 -13.94 4.59 -21.52
N PHE A 258 -13.32 5.27 -20.54
CA PHE A 258 -12.39 4.65 -19.59
C PHE A 258 -13.07 3.51 -18.83
N GLY A 259 -14.31 3.74 -18.38
CA GLY A 259 -15.15 2.76 -17.70
C GLY A 259 -15.33 1.49 -18.50
N TRP A 260 -15.80 1.67 -19.73
CA TRP A 260 -16.00 0.61 -20.71
C TRP A 260 -14.70 -0.13 -21.05
N TRP A 261 -13.58 0.59 -21.18
CA TRP A 261 -12.26 0.01 -21.44
C TRP A 261 -11.76 -0.84 -20.27
N GLN A 262 -11.75 -0.31 -19.05
CA GLN A 262 -11.31 -1.05 -17.85
C GLN A 262 -12.14 -2.31 -17.60
N LEU A 263 -13.44 -2.29 -17.94
CA LEU A 263 -14.31 -3.47 -17.78
C LEU A 263 -14.04 -4.58 -18.80
N ARG A 264 -13.33 -4.28 -19.90
CA ARG A 264 -13.00 -5.22 -20.98
C ARG A 264 -11.52 -5.60 -21.03
N ALA A 265 -10.65 -4.74 -20.50
CA ALA A 265 -9.21 -4.98 -20.48
C ALA A 265 -8.88 -6.25 -19.67
N SER A 266 -7.95 -7.06 -20.17
CA SER A 266 -7.52 -8.29 -19.51
C SER A 266 -6.70 -8.03 -18.24
N SER A 267 -6.02 -6.88 -18.18
CA SER A 267 -5.19 -6.42 -17.05
C SER A 267 -5.45 -4.93 -16.80
N PRO A 268 -6.62 -4.54 -16.24
CA PRO A 268 -6.95 -3.15 -15.99
C PRO A 268 -5.98 -2.51 -14.97
N ILE A 269 -5.65 -1.23 -15.14
CA ILE A 269 -4.90 -0.48 -14.11
C ILE A 269 -5.75 -0.21 -12.85
N VAL A 270 -7.05 -0.19 -13.01
CA VAL A 270 -8.03 0.07 -11.96
C VAL A 270 -9.17 -0.93 -12.12
N ASP A 271 -9.35 -1.83 -11.15
CA ASP A 271 -10.56 -2.62 -11.10
C ASP A 271 -11.76 -1.74 -10.70
N LEU A 272 -12.48 -1.27 -11.73
CA LEU A 272 -13.67 -0.48 -11.54
C LEU A 272 -14.77 -1.25 -10.82
N ARG A 273 -14.88 -2.58 -11.00
CA ARG A 273 -15.91 -3.38 -10.33
C ARG A 273 -15.75 -3.33 -8.82
N THR A 274 -14.50 -3.24 -8.36
CA THR A 274 -14.15 -3.07 -6.96
C THR A 274 -14.36 -1.61 -6.50
N THR A 275 -14.03 -0.64 -7.37
CA THR A 275 -14.16 0.80 -7.07
C THR A 275 -15.61 1.27 -6.90
N VAL A 276 -16.57 0.79 -7.70
CA VAL A 276 -17.99 1.16 -7.56
C VAL A 276 -18.73 0.42 -6.44
N ARG A 277 -18.08 -0.50 -5.72
CA ARG A 277 -18.71 -1.12 -4.55
C ARG A 277 -19.07 -0.05 -3.54
N ARG A 278 -20.26 -0.17 -2.96
CA ARG A 278 -20.81 0.81 -1.99
C ARG A 278 -19.76 1.27 -0.96
N PRO A 279 -19.01 0.40 -0.26
CA PRO A 279 -18.04 0.83 0.75
C PRO A 279 -16.92 1.73 0.19
N VAL A 280 -16.37 1.38 -0.98
CA VAL A 280 -15.29 2.14 -1.63
C VAL A 280 -15.82 3.48 -2.14
N LEU A 281 -16.97 3.46 -2.82
CA LEU A 281 -17.61 4.66 -3.35
C LEU A 281 -17.97 5.67 -2.25
N THR A 282 -18.64 5.23 -1.17
CA THR A 282 -19.01 6.12 -0.06
C THR A 282 -17.79 6.66 0.67
N THR A 283 -16.73 5.85 0.81
CA THR A 283 -15.47 6.30 1.42
C THR A 283 -14.79 7.37 0.56
N ASN A 284 -14.77 7.19 -0.76
CA ASN A 284 -14.25 8.19 -1.69
C ASN A 284 -15.09 9.48 -1.68
N LEU A 285 -16.42 9.39 -1.65
CA LEU A 285 -17.30 10.56 -1.53
C LEU A 285 -17.06 11.34 -0.23
N ALA A 286 -16.94 10.65 0.91
CA ALA A 286 -16.58 11.30 2.18
C ALA A 286 -15.20 11.96 2.11
N SER A 287 -14.25 11.36 1.40
CA SER A 287 -12.90 11.91 1.21
C SER A 287 -12.89 13.26 0.47
N VAL A 288 -13.85 13.49 -0.43
CA VAL A 288 -14.00 14.80 -1.10
C VAL A 288 -14.31 15.88 -0.06
N GLY A 289 -15.27 15.64 0.84
CA GLY A 289 -15.63 16.65 1.86
C GLY A 289 -14.54 16.84 2.93
N VAL A 290 -13.81 15.78 3.31
CA VAL A 290 -12.63 15.91 4.18
C VAL A 290 -11.52 16.73 3.50
N GLY A 291 -11.23 16.46 2.23
CA GLY A 291 -10.25 17.23 1.45
C GLY A 291 -10.67 18.69 1.28
N PHE A 292 -11.97 18.93 1.08
CA PHE A 292 -12.53 20.28 1.02
C PHE A 292 -12.32 21.03 2.33
N GLY A 293 -12.66 20.38 3.45
CA GLY A 293 -12.50 20.90 4.80
C GLY A 293 -11.04 21.14 5.17
N LEU A 294 -10.09 20.30 4.74
CA LEU A 294 -8.66 20.59 4.94
C LEU A 294 -8.24 21.89 4.23
N PHE A 295 -8.60 22.02 2.95
CA PHE A 295 -8.11 23.10 2.11
C PHE A 295 -8.77 24.46 2.40
N ALA A 296 -10.02 24.46 2.90
CA ALA A 296 -10.73 25.70 3.20
C ALA A 296 -10.01 26.54 4.27
N LEU A 297 -9.54 25.90 5.36
CA LEU A 297 -8.80 26.60 6.41
C LEU A 297 -7.46 27.12 5.90
N SER A 298 -6.76 26.36 5.05
CA SER A 298 -5.51 26.81 4.44
C SER A 298 -5.66 28.06 3.56
N LEU A 299 -6.88 28.40 3.12
CA LEU A 299 -7.16 29.65 2.43
C LEU A 299 -7.60 30.77 3.38
N VAL A 300 -8.43 30.46 4.38
CA VAL A 300 -9.01 31.46 5.29
C VAL A 300 -8.00 31.95 6.32
N ALA A 301 -7.31 31.04 7.02
CA ALA A 301 -6.50 31.38 8.18
C ALA A 301 -5.30 32.30 7.84
N PRO A 302 -4.48 32.03 6.79
CA PRO A 302 -3.39 32.94 6.42
C PRO A 302 -3.88 34.33 6.06
N GLN A 303 -5.01 34.44 5.35
CA GLN A 303 -5.56 35.75 4.97
C GLN A 303 -6.02 36.56 6.18
N VAL A 304 -6.67 35.94 7.17
CA VAL A 304 -7.05 36.62 8.43
C VAL A 304 -5.80 37.06 9.20
N LEU A 305 -4.79 36.18 9.29
CA LEU A 305 -3.54 36.46 10.00
C LEU A 305 -2.78 37.63 9.37
N GLU A 306 -2.66 37.65 8.05
CA GLU A 306 -1.82 38.59 7.30
C GLU A 306 -2.52 39.93 6.99
N LEU A 307 -3.86 39.97 6.96
CA LEU A 307 -4.59 41.21 6.68
C LEU A 307 -4.22 42.30 7.71
N PRO A 308 -4.07 43.58 7.30
CA PRO A 308 -3.66 44.63 8.21
C PRO A 308 -4.63 44.79 9.39
N ALA A 309 -4.10 45.02 10.59
CA ALA A 309 -4.91 45.20 11.80
C ALA A 309 -5.92 46.36 11.70
N GLN A 310 -5.62 47.37 10.87
CA GLN A 310 -6.51 48.50 10.65
C GLN A 310 -7.80 48.14 9.88
N THR A 311 -7.89 46.93 9.32
CA THR A 311 -9.12 46.42 8.68
C THR A 311 -10.23 46.11 9.70
N GLY A 312 -9.90 46.03 10.98
CA GLY A 312 -10.82 45.74 12.09
C GLY A 312 -10.98 44.26 12.41
N TYR A 313 -10.50 43.35 11.55
CA TYR A 313 -10.53 41.90 11.75
C TYR A 313 -9.24 41.18 11.28
N GLY A 314 -8.42 41.83 10.46
CA GLY A 314 -7.07 41.33 10.17
C GLY A 314 -6.17 41.38 11.40
N LEU A 315 -5.17 40.50 11.47
CA LEU A 315 -4.30 40.37 12.65
C LEU A 315 -2.88 40.93 12.43
N GLY A 316 -2.60 41.47 11.25
CA GLY A 316 -1.35 42.19 10.92
C GLY A 316 -0.07 41.36 11.08
N GLN A 317 -0.16 40.04 11.02
CA GLN A 317 0.97 39.13 11.16
C GLN A 317 1.81 39.13 9.89
N SER A 318 3.12 38.95 10.02
CA SER A 318 3.97 38.63 8.87
C SER A 318 3.74 37.19 8.40
N MET A 319 4.16 36.88 7.17
CA MET A 319 4.08 35.53 6.61
C MET A 319 4.74 34.47 7.53
N LEU A 320 5.89 34.79 8.14
CA LEU A 320 6.55 33.92 9.12
C LEU A 320 5.64 33.59 10.29
N HIS A 321 5.10 34.62 10.91
CA HIS A 321 4.24 34.44 12.07
C HIS A 321 2.98 33.66 11.66
N ALA A 322 2.37 33.98 10.51
CA ALA A 322 1.23 33.21 10.00
C ALA A 322 1.57 31.72 9.81
N GLY A 323 2.74 31.41 9.23
CA GLY A 323 3.27 30.06 9.10
C GLY A 323 3.51 29.36 10.45
N LEU A 324 4.08 30.07 11.43
CA LEU A 324 4.29 29.56 12.79
C LEU A 324 2.97 29.31 13.53
N TRP A 325 1.95 30.15 13.35
CA TRP A 325 0.61 29.93 13.90
C TRP A 325 -0.10 28.75 13.21
N MET A 326 0.21 28.49 11.93
CA MET A 326 -0.33 27.35 11.19
C MET A 326 0.41 26.02 11.51
N ALA A 327 1.68 26.06 11.88
CA ALA A 327 2.52 24.88 12.07
C ALA A 327 1.99 23.86 13.12
N PRO A 328 1.47 24.29 14.29
CA PRO A 328 0.93 23.35 15.28
C PRO A 328 -0.25 22.53 14.77
N GLY A 329 -1.01 23.00 13.78
CA GLY A 329 -2.05 22.21 13.12
C GLY A 329 -1.47 20.96 12.46
N GLY A 330 -0.40 21.11 11.69
CA GLY A 330 0.30 19.98 11.07
C GLY A 330 0.82 18.96 12.11
N LEU A 331 1.37 19.44 13.22
CA LEU A 331 1.81 18.60 14.34
C LEU A 331 0.63 17.88 15.01
N ALA A 332 -0.49 18.58 15.23
CA ALA A 332 -1.70 18.01 15.78
C ALA A 332 -2.29 16.93 14.87
N MET A 333 -2.26 17.12 13.55
CA MET A 333 -2.62 16.09 12.56
C MET A 333 -1.69 14.86 12.66
N MET A 334 -0.38 15.06 12.79
CA MET A 334 0.59 13.97 12.95
C MET A 334 0.35 13.17 14.25
N VAL A 335 0.13 13.86 15.38
CA VAL A 335 -0.08 13.22 16.69
C VAL A 335 -1.44 12.53 16.77
N SER A 336 -2.46 13.11 16.14
CA SER A 336 -3.81 12.53 16.13
C SER A 336 -3.92 11.28 15.25
N ALA A 337 -3.12 11.13 14.19
CA ALA A 337 -3.21 9.98 13.29
C ALA A 337 -2.97 8.61 13.97
N PRO A 338 -1.93 8.39 14.81
CA PRO A 338 -1.77 7.15 15.58
C PRO A 338 -2.89 6.92 16.61
N ILE A 339 -3.39 8.00 17.24
CA ILE A 339 -4.51 7.92 18.19
C ILE A 339 -5.76 7.45 17.45
N ALA A 340 -6.06 8.06 16.31
CA ALA A 340 -7.16 7.69 15.44
C ALA A 340 -7.04 6.25 14.92
N ALA A 341 -5.84 5.79 14.57
CA ALA A 341 -5.60 4.41 14.16
C ALA A 341 -5.91 3.41 15.29
N ARG A 342 -5.52 3.71 16.54
CA ARG A 342 -5.87 2.88 17.71
C ARG A 342 -7.38 2.87 17.97
N ILE A 343 -8.03 4.03 17.87
CA ILE A 343 -9.50 4.14 18.01
C ILE A 343 -10.19 3.38 16.88
N ALA A 344 -9.69 3.47 15.64
CA ALA A 344 -10.21 2.73 14.49
C ALA A 344 -10.06 1.22 14.65
N ALA A 345 -8.98 0.74 15.26
CA ALA A 345 -8.81 -0.67 15.60
C ALA A 345 -9.82 -1.13 16.66
N ALA A 346 -10.08 -0.30 17.68
CA ALA A 346 -10.98 -0.65 18.78
C ALA A 346 -12.48 -0.52 18.44
N THR A 347 -12.86 0.53 17.70
CA THR A 347 -14.27 0.93 17.47
C THR A 347 -14.69 0.81 16.00
N GLY A 348 -13.75 0.49 15.11
CA GLY A 348 -13.94 0.39 13.67
C GLY A 348 -13.63 1.70 12.93
N PRO A 349 -13.03 1.63 11.72
CA PRO A 349 -12.58 2.81 10.99
C PRO A 349 -13.72 3.70 10.47
N ARG A 350 -14.94 3.15 10.33
CA ARG A 350 -16.15 3.94 10.04
C ARG A 350 -16.46 4.93 11.16
N PHE A 351 -16.40 4.48 12.42
CA PHE A 351 -16.71 5.35 13.56
C PHE A 351 -15.68 6.48 13.66
N THR A 352 -14.39 6.14 13.55
CA THR A 352 -13.30 7.12 13.57
C THR A 352 -13.42 8.16 12.45
N LEU A 353 -13.83 7.76 11.23
CA LEU A 353 -14.08 8.72 10.14
C LEU A 353 -15.23 9.68 10.46
N VAL A 354 -16.35 9.17 11.00
CA VAL A 354 -17.51 10.00 11.39
C VAL A 354 -17.11 10.99 12.48
N VAL A 355 -16.35 10.53 13.49
CA VAL A 355 -15.82 11.39 14.56
C VAL A 355 -14.89 12.45 13.96
N GLY A 356 -13.98 12.09 13.06
CA GLY A 356 -13.12 13.05 12.37
C GLY A 356 -13.90 14.12 11.61
N CYS A 357 -14.93 13.72 10.84
CA CYS A 357 -15.80 14.65 10.12
C CYS A 357 -16.59 15.56 11.06
N ALA A 358 -17.08 15.02 12.18
CA ALA A 358 -17.78 15.79 13.20
C ALA A 358 -16.85 16.82 13.86
N ILE A 359 -15.61 16.43 14.19
CA ILE A 359 -14.59 17.34 14.72
C ILE A 359 -14.35 18.48 13.72
N ILE A 360 -14.10 18.18 12.43
CA ILE A 360 -13.90 19.22 11.40
C ILE A 360 -15.12 20.16 11.33
N SER A 361 -16.33 19.59 11.24
CA SER A 361 -17.56 20.37 11.13
C SER A 361 -17.80 21.28 12.34
N VAL A 362 -17.64 20.75 13.56
CA VAL A 362 -17.80 21.53 14.80
C VAL A 362 -16.71 22.59 14.91
N SER A 363 -15.46 22.25 14.56
CA SER A 363 -14.35 23.21 14.59
C SER A 363 -14.64 24.42 13.71
N TYR A 364 -15.18 24.22 12.51
CA TYR A 364 -15.56 25.32 11.63
C TYR A 364 -16.72 26.17 12.15
N VAL A 365 -17.70 25.57 12.83
CA VAL A 365 -18.79 26.31 13.49
C VAL A 365 -18.23 27.13 14.65
N VAL A 366 -17.41 26.54 15.51
CA VAL A 366 -16.74 27.25 16.61
C VAL A 366 -15.78 28.32 16.05
N GLY A 367 -15.22 28.08 14.87
CA GLY A 367 -14.36 29.00 14.13
C GLY A 367 -14.96 30.38 13.88
N LEU A 368 -16.30 30.51 13.90
CA LEU A 368 -17.00 31.79 13.78
C LEU A 368 -16.72 32.76 14.94
N TRP A 369 -16.15 32.28 16.04
CA TRP A 369 -15.77 33.06 17.22
C TRP A 369 -14.28 32.93 17.56
N LEU A 370 -13.46 32.37 16.66
CA LEU A 370 -12.04 32.09 16.89
C LEU A 370 -11.15 32.83 15.86
N LEU A 371 -11.56 34.01 15.40
CA LEU A 371 -10.82 34.79 14.41
C LEU A 371 -10.30 36.12 14.96
N ASP A 372 -10.53 36.44 16.24
CA ASP A 372 -10.23 37.77 16.78
C ASP A 372 -8.77 37.91 17.22
N SER A 373 -8.06 36.79 17.44
CA SER A 373 -6.64 36.80 17.80
C SER A 373 -5.83 35.68 17.14
N PRO A 374 -4.49 35.83 16.98
CA PRO A 374 -3.66 34.79 16.36
C PRO A 374 -3.70 33.46 17.12
N VAL A 375 -3.87 33.51 18.45
CA VAL A 375 -4.00 32.33 19.30
C VAL A 375 -5.30 31.60 19.03
N GLU A 376 -6.39 32.31 18.76
CA GLU A 376 -7.66 31.69 18.40
C GLU A 376 -7.61 31.02 17.03
N VAL A 377 -6.99 31.67 16.04
CA VAL A 377 -6.78 31.08 14.71
C VAL A 377 -5.91 29.83 14.81
N LEU A 378 -4.89 29.83 15.68
CA LEU A 378 -4.09 28.66 16.02
C LEU A 378 -4.95 27.53 16.62
N VAL A 379 -5.82 27.85 17.57
CA VAL A 379 -6.73 26.86 18.20
C VAL A 379 -7.66 26.26 17.15
N LEU A 380 -8.29 27.08 16.30
CA LEU A 380 -9.13 26.63 15.19
C LEU A 380 -8.34 25.69 14.26
N ASN A 381 -7.11 26.05 13.92
CA ASN A 381 -6.23 25.25 13.09
C ASN A 381 -5.87 23.90 13.69
N VAL A 382 -5.55 23.85 14.99
CA VAL A 382 -5.32 22.60 15.71
C VAL A 382 -6.57 21.71 15.69
N LEU A 383 -7.74 22.27 15.99
CA LEU A 383 -9.00 21.51 16.04
C LEU A 383 -9.37 20.90 14.68
N VAL A 384 -9.33 21.70 13.61
CA VAL A 384 -9.58 21.20 12.23
C VAL A 384 -8.56 20.13 11.86
N SER A 385 -7.28 20.36 12.16
CA SER A 385 -6.20 19.42 11.82
C SER A 385 -6.29 18.08 12.55
N VAL A 386 -6.75 18.08 13.82
CA VAL A 386 -7.06 16.83 14.55
C VAL A 386 -8.16 16.06 13.85
N GLY A 387 -9.26 16.73 13.46
CA GLY A 387 -10.35 16.08 12.74
C GLY A 387 -9.92 15.50 11.39
N VAL A 388 -9.07 16.22 10.65
CA VAL A 388 -8.46 15.72 9.41
C VAL A 388 -7.56 14.51 9.68
N GLY A 389 -6.74 14.53 10.74
CA GLY A 389 -5.91 13.40 11.13
C GLY A 389 -6.71 12.13 11.42
N PHE A 390 -7.86 12.28 12.10
CA PHE A 390 -8.80 11.17 12.33
C PHE A 390 -9.37 10.61 11.03
N ALA A 391 -9.80 11.48 10.12
CA ALA A 391 -10.31 11.06 8.83
C ALA A 391 -9.23 10.38 7.98
N PHE A 392 -8.03 10.95 7.90
CA PHE A 392 -6.93 10.43 7.06
C PHE A 392 -6.37 9.09 7.56
N ALA A 393 -6.41 8.83 8.87
CA ALA A 393 -6.10 7.50 9.40
C ALA A 393 -7.17 6.45 9.03
N SER A 394 -8.42 6.88 8.88
CA SER A 394 -9.58 5.98 8.70
C SER A 394 -9.87 5.64 7.24
N LEU A 395 -9.67 6.59 6.32
CA LEU A 395 -9.99 6.43 4.91
C LEU A 395 -9.25 5.24 4.26
N PRO A 396 -7.91 5.11 4.38
CA PRO A 396 -7.20 3.95 3.83
C PRO A 396 -7.65 2.63 4.47
N ALA A 397 -7.94 2.62 5.79
CA ALA A 397 -8.40 1.42 6.47
C ALA A 397 -9.76 0.94 5.94
N LEU A 398 -10.69 1.86 5.67
CA LEU A 398 -11.99 1.55 5.05
C LEU A 398 -11.86 1.04 3.62
N ILE A 399 -10.96 1.64 2.84
CA ILE A 399 -10.66 1.18 1.48
C ILE A 399 -10.07 -0.23 1.53
N ASN A 400 -9.02 -0.44 2.32
CA ASN A 400 -8.31 -1.71 2.43
C ASN A 400 -9.21 -2.85 2.93
N ALA A 401 -10.17 -2.55 3.82
CA ALA A 401 -11.15 -3.53 4.28
C ALA A 401 -12.19 -3.93 3.21
N ALA A 402 -12.36 -3.12 2.16
CA ALA A 402 -13.37 -3.31 1.13
C ALA A 402 -12.82 -3.87 -0.19
N VAL A 403 -11.49 -3.91 -0.36
CA VAL A 403 -10.82 -4.30 -1.61
C VAL A 403 -9.87 -5.47 -1.42
N PRO A 404 -9.70 -6.35 -2.43
CA PRO A 404 -8.65 -7.37 -2.41
C PRO A 404 -7.24 -6.74 -2.31
N VAL A 405 -6.29 -7.48 -1.74
CA VAL A 405 -4.91 -7.01 -1.53
C VAL A 405 -4.22 -6.56 -2.83
N SER A 406 -4.56 -7.16 -3.97
CA SER A 406 -4.05 -6.76 -5.30
C SER A 406 -4.51 -5.36 -5.71
N GLU A 407 -5.71 -4.95 -5.28
CA GLU A 407 -6.35 -3.69 -5.70
C GLU A 407 -6.10 -2.53 -4.72
N THR A 408 -5.48 -2.80 -3.56
CA THR A 408 -5.22 -1.84 -2.49
C THR A 408 -4.53 -0.56 -2.99
N ALA A 409 -3.52 -0.69 -3.86
CA ALA A 409 -2.78 0.46 -4.37
C ALA A 409 -3.64 1.36 -5.28
N ALA A 410 -4.40 0.73 -6.20
CA ALA A 410 -5.31 1.43 -7.09
C ALA A 410 -6.43 2.13 -6.31
N ALA A 411 -7.05 1.43 -5.37
CA ALA A 411 -8.15 1.96 -4.57
C ALA A 411 -7.70 3.14 -3.68
N ASN A 412 -6.51 3.06 -3.08
CA ASN A 412 -5.93 4.18 -2.32
C ASN A 412 -5.53 5.36 -3.21
N GLY A 413 -5.06 5.10 -4.45
CA GLY A 413 -4.80 6.14 -5.45
C GLY A 413 -6.07 6.94 -5.80
N ILE A 414 -7.18 6.24 -6.04
CA ILE A 414 -8.50 6.85 -6.28
C ILE A 414 -8.99 7.61 -5.04
N ASN A 415 -8.71 7.10 -3.84
CA ASN A 415 -9.03 7.82 -2.61
C ASN A 415 -8.24 9.13 -2.47
N ALA A 416 -6.94 9.11 -2.76
CA ALA A 416 -6.11 10.32 -2.77
C ALA A 416 -6.61 11.35 -3.79
N LEU A 417 -7.06 10.87 -4.94
CA LEU A 417 -7.66 11.70 -5.95
C LEU A 417 -8.99 12.33 -5.52
N ALA A 418 -9.86 11.57 -4.85
CA ALA A 418 -11.10 12.11 -4.30
C ALA A 418 -10.83 13.25 -3.30
N ARG A 419 -9.78 13.11 -2.46
CA ARG A 419 -9.33 14.20 -1.59
C ARG A 419 -8.87 15.43 -2.40
N SER A 420 -8.08 15.22 -3.46
CA SER A 420 -7.62 16.31 -4.35
C SER A 420 -8.75 16.99 -5.11
N LEU A 421 -9.81 16.27 -5.45
CA LEU A 421 -11.03 16.86 -6.00
C LEU A 421 -11.66 17.77 -4.96
N GLY A 422 -11.74 17.31 -3.70
CA GLY A 422 -12.16 18.11 -2.56
C GLY A 422 -11.38 19.42 -2.40
N THR A 423 -10.05 19.36 -2.43
CA THR A 423 -9.20 20.56 -2.33
C THR A 423 -9.41 21.52 -3.51
N SER A 424 -9.58 20.99 -4.72
CA SER A 424 -9.79 21.81 -5.93
C SER A 424 -11.15 22.50 -5.93
N VAL A 425 -12.21 21.77 -5.54
CA VAL A 425 -13.55 22.33 -5.36
C VAL A 425 -13.54 23.38 -4.24
N SER A 426 -12.84 23.11 -3.14
CA SER A 426 -12.66 24.09 -2.04
C SER A 426 -11.99 25.36 -2.53
N SER A 427 -10.89 25.25 -3.28
CA SER A 427 -10.24 26.42 -3.89
C SER A 427 -11.19 27.28 -4.72
N ALA A 428 -11.99 26.64 -5.59
CA ALA A 428 -12.92 27.34 -6.46
C ALA A 428 -14.06 28.01 -5.69
N VAL A 429 -14.65 27.30 -4.72
CA VAL A 429 -15.77 27.80 -3.91
C VAL A 429 -15.31 28.90 -2.95
N MET A 430 -14.23 28.66 -2.19
CA MET A 430 -13.69 29.64 -1.25
C MET A 430 -13.19 30.89 -1.98
N GLY A 431 -12.49 30.71 -3.10
CA GLY A 431 -12.06 31.84 -3.93
C GLY A 431 -13.23 32.69 -4.43
N ALA A 432 -14.32 32.06 -4.88
CA ALA A 432 -15.52 32.76 -5.32
C ALA A 432 -16.21 33.53 -4.19
N VAL A 433 -16.32 32.92 -3.01
CA VAL A 433 -16.91 33.54 -1.82
C VAL A 433 -16.09 34.75 -1.37
N LEU A 434 -14.77 34.57 -1.21
CA LEU A 434 -13.88 35.64 -0.75
C LEU A 434 -13.76 36.79 -1.76
N ALA A 435 -13.82 36.50 -3.07
CA ALA A 435 -13.82 37.51 -4.12
C ALA A 435 -15.19 38.21 -4.28
N GLY A 436 -16.28 37.49 -4.03
CA GLY A 436 -17.65 38.03 -4.12
C GLY A 436 -18.07 38.85 -2.90
N MET A 437 -17.49 38.57 -1.73
CA MET A 437 -17.82 39.21 -0.46
C MET A 437 -16.67 40.08 0.04
N THR A 438 -16.44 41.21 -0.63
CA THR A 438 -15.33 42.11 -0.33
C THR A 438 -15.77 43.39 0.38
N THR A 439 -14.83 44.04 1.06
CA THR A 439 -14.94 45.40 1.59
C THR A 439 -13.80 46.26 1.05
N SER A 440 -13.98 47.58 0.99
CA SER A 440 -12.95 48.51 0.52
C SER A 440 -12.04 48.91 1.69
N PHE A 441 -10.75 48.67 1.55
CA PHE A 441 -9.73 49.11 2.50
C PHE A 441 -8.57 49.75 1.73
N ALA A 442 -8.22 51.00 2.07
CA ALA A 442 -7.20 51.78 1.38
C ALA A 442 -7.38 51.81 -0.16
N GLY A 443 -8.64 51.86 -0.64
CA GLY A 443 -8.97 51.88 -2.07
C GLY A 443 -8.81 50.54 -2.79
N ARG A 444 -8.58 49.44 -2.07
CA ARG A 444 -8.48 48.08 -2.61
C ARG A 444 -9.58 47.20 -2.04
N ALA A 445 -10.14 46.31 -2.87
CA ALA A 445 -11.09 45.32 -2.42
C ALA A 445 -10.35 44.19 -1.69
N ILE A 446 -10.70 43.97 -0.42
CA ILE A 446 -10.20 42.86 0.39
C ILE A 446 -11.38 41.98 0.86
N PRO A 447 -11.18 40.67 1.13
CA PRO A 447 -12.26 39.82 1.63
C PRO A 447 -12.80 40.32 2.96
N SER A 448 -14.12 40.46 3.08
CA SER A 448 -14.79 40.92 4.31
C SER A 448 -14.85 39.83 5.39
N LEU A 449 -15.03 40.22 6.65
CA LEU A 449 -15.26 39.29 7.76
C LEU A 449 -16.46 38.35 7.50
N ALA A 450 -17.55 38.88 6.92
CA ALA A 450 -18.71 38.08 6.51
C ALA A 450 -18.35 37.05 5.43
N GLY A 451 -17.41 37.37 4.53
CA GLY A 451 -16.84 36.44 3.57
C GLY A 451 -16.09 35.28 4.23
N PHE A 452 -15.26 35.59 5.25
CA PHE A 452 -14.59 34.54 6.04
C PHE A 452 -15.58 33.66 6.81
N HIS A 453 -16.58 34.25 7.47
CA HIS A 453 -17.62 33.47 8.17
C HIS A 453 -18.40 32.57 7.22
N THR A 454 -18.75 33.07 6.03
CA THR A 454 -19.43 32.29 4.99
C THR A 454 -18.55 31.12 4.52
N ALA A 455 -17.26 31.35 4.32
CA ALA A 455 -16.29 30.31 3.99
C ALA A 455 -16.22 29.21 5.07
N LEU A 456 -16.17 29.59 6.36
CA LEU A 456 -16.18 28.64 7.48
C LEU A 456 -17.49 27.83 7.53
N ILE A 457 -18.64 28.46 7.32
CA ILE A 457 -19.95 27.77 7.29
C ILE A 457 -20.00 26.75 6.15
N ILE A 458 -19.56 27.12 4.94
CA ILE A 458 -19.52 26.20 3.81
C ILE A 458 -18.59 25.01 4.10
N ALA A 459 -17.44 25.25 4.72
CA ALA A 459 -16.52 24.19 5.13
C ALA A 459 -17.12 23.28 6.21
N ALA A 460 -17.85 23.84 7.18
CA ALA A 460 -18.61 23.08 8.17
C ALA A 460 -19.65 22.18 7.50
N CYS A 461 -20.46 22.72 6.58
CA CYS A 461 -21.46 21.94 5.84
C CYS A 461 -20.82 20.82 5.01
N ALA A 462 -19.72 21.09 4.31
CA ALA A 462 -19.01 20.09 3.52
C ALA A 462 -18.49 18.93 4.39
N ALA A 463 -17.93 19.25 5.56
CA ALA A 463 -17.48 18.25 6.53
C ALA A 463 -18.65 17.48 7.18
N GLY A 464 -19.75 18.16 7.51
CA GLY A 464 -20.97 17.54 8.02
C GLY A 464 -21.58 16.56 7.02
N VAL A 465 -21.69 16.95 5.74
CA VAL A 465 -22.13 16.08 4.66
C VAL A 465 -21.18 14.88 4.49
N ALA A 466 -19.86 15.08 4.58
CA ALA A 466 -18.91 13.96 4.59
C ALA A 466 -19.15 12.99 5.76
N GLY A 467 -19.48 13.50 6.94
CA GLY A 467 -19.86 12.70 8.10
C GLY A 467 -21.15 11.90 7.86
N LEU A 468 -22.17 12.50 7.25
CA LEU A 468 -23.41 11.82 6.86
C LEU A 468 -23.15 10.72 5.81
N ILE A 469 -22.31 10.99 4.82
CA ILE A 469 -21.88 10.00 3.82
C ILE A 469 -21.09 8.88 4.50
N ALA A 470 -20.23 9.21 5.48
CA ALA A 470 -19.48 8.23 6.25
C ALA A 470 -20.40 7.30 7.07
N LEU A 471 -21.55 7.79 7.55
CA LEU A 471 -22.58 6.95 8.18
C LEU A 471 -23.25 6.00 7.18
N ALA A 472 -23.26 6.31 5.89
CA ALA A 472 -23.78 5.41 4.87
C ALA A 472 -22.79 4.29 4.48
N ILE A 473 -21.54 4.34 4.96
CA ILE A 473 -20.54 3.30 4.69
C ILE A 473 -21.04 1.98 5.33
N PRO A 474 -21.24 0.91 4.53
CA PRO A 474 -21.63 -0.37 5.08
C PRO A 474 -20.64 -0.82 6.14
N LYS A 475 -21.13 -1.28 7.31
CA LYS A 475 -20.24 -1.98 8.25
C LYS A 475 -19.66 -3.16 7.48
N PRO A 476 -18.36 -3.49 7.65
CA PRO A 476 -17.87 -4.77 7.19
C PRO A 476 -18.84 -5.81 7.75
N THR A 477 -19.58 -6.49 6.89
CA THR A 477 -20.20 -7.75 7.29
C THR A 477 -18.99 -8.56 7.68
N ALA A 478 -18.75 -8.69 8.99
CA ALA A 478 -17.89 -9.75 9.46
C ALA A 478 -18.43 -10.96 8.71
N VAL A 479 -17.62 -11.53 7.82
CA VAL A 479 -17.88 -12.88 7.38
C VAL A 479 -17.68 -13.67 8.68
N ARG A 480 -18.74 -13.71 9.50
CA ARG A 480 -19.06 -14.82 10.35
C ARG A 480 -19.26 -15.95 9.36
N ALA A 481 -18.14 -16.49 8.85
CA ALA A 481 -18.07 -17.93 8.72
C ALA A 481 -18.57 -18.42 10.08
N GLY A 482 -19.68 -19.14 10.10
CA GLY A 482 -20.19 -19.71 11.34
C GLY A 482 -19.06 -20.55 11.93
N VAL A 483 -18.36 -20.00 12.91
CA VAL A 483 -17.36 -20.72 13.70
C VAL A 483 -18.18 -21.35 14.82
N PRO A 484 -18.32 -22.68 14.87
CA PRO A 484 -18.88 -23.37 16.01
C PRO A 484 -18.10 -23.00 17.27
N ALA A 485 -18.78 -23.01 18.40
CA ALA A 485 -18.22 -22.65 19.70
C ALA A 485 -16.87 -23.34 19.97
N ALA A 486 -15.99 -22.58 20.62
CA ALA A 486 -14.63 -22.95 21.01
C ALA A 486 -14.52 -24.42 21.45
N GLN A 487 -13.84 -25.20 20.63
CA GLN A 487 -13.33 -26.50 20.99
C GLN A 487 -11.82 -26.34 21.20
N GLU A 488 -11.31 -26.93 22.29
CA GLU A 488 -9.91 -26.86 22.71
C GLU A 488 -8.95 -27.04 21.53
N ILE A 489 -7.91 -26.22 21.51
CA ILE A 489 -6.90 -26.14 20.45
C ILE A 489 -6.24 -27.52 20.23
N PRO A 490 -6.52 -28.23 19.12
CA PRO A 490 -5.79 -29.45 18.81
C PRO A 490 -4.61 -29.02 17.96
N VAL A 491 -3.46 -28.74 18.58
CA VAL A 491 -2.20 -28.47 17.86
C VAL A 491 -1.86 -29.63 16.89
N GLY A 492 -2.41 -30.81 17.14
CA GLY A 492 -2.39 -31.95 16.22
C GLY A 492 -3.10 -31.72 14.88
N ASP A 493 -4.14 -30.88 14.80
CA ASP A 493 -4.84 -30.61 13.53
C ASP A 493 -4.00 -29.75 12.59
N LEU A 494 -3.26 -28.79 13.15
CA LEU A 494 -2.32 -27.95 12.39
C LEU A 494 -1.10 -28.77 11.94
N GLU A 495 -0.59 -29.64 12.81
CA GLU A 495 0.48 -30.57 12.43
C GLU A 495 0.01 -31.53 11.33
N ALA A 496 -1.22 -32.06 11.43
CA ALA A 496 -1.80 -32.93 10.42
C ALA A 496 -1.96 -32.21 9.09
N ALA A 497 -2.46 -30.97 9.08
CA ALA A 497 -2.61 -30.16 7.87
C ALA A 497 -1.26 -29.87 7.21
N LEU A 498 -0.22 -29.52 7.99
CA LEU A 498 1.13 -29.28 7.48
C LEU A 498 1.80 -30.56 6.98
N THR A 499 1.58 -31.69 7.64
CA THR A 499 2.08 -33.00 7.20
C THR A 499 1.43 -33.43 5.88
N ARG A 500 0.14 -33.14 5.70
CA ARG A 500 -0.56 -33.33 4.42
C ARG A 500 0.01 -32.43 3.32
N LEU A 501 0.32 -31.17 3.63
CA LEU A 501 0.97 -30.27 2.68
C LEU A 501 2.39 -30.72 2.30
N ASP A 502 3.17 -31.19 3.29
CA ASP A 502 4.53 -31.71 3.11
C ASP A 502 4.56 -32.91 2.13
N ARG A 503 3.53 -33.78 2.16
CA ARG A 503 3.37 -34.92 1.25
C ARG A 503 3.47 -34.52 -0.22
N HIS A 504 2.82 -33.43 -0.62
CA HIS A 504 2.77 -33.03 -2.04
C HIS A 504 4.10 -32.47 -2.56
N SER A 505 4.93 -31.93 -1.68
CA SER A 505 6.16 -31.21 -2.05
C SER A 505 7.43 -32.02 -1.85
N ALA A 506 7.45 -32.95 -0.89
CA ALA A 506 8.65 -33.73 -0.56
C ALA A 506 8.93 -34.89 -1.53
N LEU A 507 7.89 -35.50 -2.10
CA LEU A 507 8.01 -36.69 -2.96
C LEU A 507 8.24 -36.35 -4.44
N GLY A 508 8.27 -35.06 -4.80
CA GLY A 508 8.60 -34.56 -6.13
C GLY A 508 10.04 -34.07 -6.22
N GLY A 509 10.94 -34.88 -6.80
CA GLY A 509 12.18 -34.45 -7.48
C GLY A 509 13.33 -33.85 -6.67
N TYR A 510 13.11 -33.10 -5.58
CA TYR A 510 14.18 -32.48 -4.79
C TYR A 510 14.51 -33.31 -3.54
N ALA A 511 15.79 -33.65 -3.36
CA ALA A 511 16.30 -34.25 -2.13
C ALA A 511 16.76 -33.13 -1.20
N ASP A 512 16.08 -32.96 -0.06
CA ASP A 512 16.52 -32.05 0.99
C ASP A 512 17.68 -32.67 1.78
N ALA A 513 18.80 -31.97 1.89
CA ALA A 513 19.87 -32.35 2.81
C ALA A 513 19.48 -31.93 4.24
N ALA A 514 19.11 -32.88 5.09
CA ALA A 514 18.85 -32.61 6.50
C ALA A 514 20.15 -32.68 7.33
N PRO A 515 20.32 -31.90 8.41
CA PRO A 515 21.37 -32.11 9.39
C PRO A 515 21.32 -33.55 9.93
N THR A 516 22.47 -34.14 10.30
CA THR A 516 22.64 -35.55 10.71
C THR A 516 21.72 -36.05 11.85
N HIS A 517 21.03 -35.15 12.56
CA HIS A 517 20.12 -35.46 13.66
C HIS A 517 18.63 -35.30 13.34
N PHE A 518 18.25 -34.78 12.17
CA PHE A 518 16.86 -34.61 11.76
C PHE A 518 16.51 -35.55 10.60
N LEU A 519 15.28 -36.05 10.56
CA LEU A 519 14.78 -36.82 9.44
C LEU A 519 14.61 -35.88 8.24
N THR A 520 14.96 -36.38 7.05
CA THR A 520 14.63 -35.70 5.79
C THR A 520 13.11 -35.56 5.68
N ARG A 521 12.66 -34.60 4.87
CA ARG A 521 11.22 -34.36 4.68
C ARG A 521 10.49 -35.59 4.14
N ARG A 522 11.16 -36.37 3.26
CA ARG A 522 10.66 -37.64 2.71
C ARG A 522 10.53 -38.73 3.78
N THR A 523 11.61 -38.97 4.53
CA THR A 523 11.61 -39.92 5.64
C THR A 523 10.55 -39.57 6.68
N TYR A 524 10.40 -38.29 7.04
CA TYR A 524 9.38 -37.84 8.00
C TYR A 524 7.94 -38.15 7.53
N VAL A 525 7.61 -37.86 6.27
CA VAL A 525 6.27 -38.13 5.72
C VAL A 525 5.95 -39.62 5.69
N LEU A 526 6.92 -40.47 5.33
CA LEU A 526 6.74 -41.93 5.30
C LEU A 526 6.59 -42.52 6.70
N LEU A 527 7.44 -42.11 7.66
CA LEU A 527 7.32 -42.55 9.05
C LEU A 527 6.00 -42.08 9.67
N ALA A 528 5.57 -40.84 9.42
CA ALA A 528 4.30 -40.32 9.90
C ALA A 528 3.09 -41.04 9.27
N HIS A 529 3.21 -41.49 8.01
CA HIS A 529 2.20 -42.32 7.37
C HIS A 529 2.10 -43.69 8.06
N LEU A 530 3.23 -44.40 8.26
CA LEU A 530 3.28 -45.69 8.94
C LEU A 530 2.78 -45.62 10.39
N ASP A 531 3.07 -44.52 11.10
CA ASP A 531 2.55 -44.23 12.44
C ASP A 531 1.02 -44.14 12.45
N ALA A 532 0.44 -43.54 11.41
CA ALA A 532 -0.99 -43.31 11.30
C ALA A 532 -1.79 -44.50 10.75
N THR A 533 -1.24 -45.25 9.79
CA THR A 533 -1.95 -46.33 9.08
C THR A 533 -1.54 -47.73 9.50
N GLY A 534 -0.49 -47.87 10.30
CA GLY A 534 0.09 -49.17 10.63
C GLY A 534 0.93 -49.76 9.49
N PRO A 535 1.29 -51.06 9.57
CA PRO A 535 2.22 -51.68 8.63
C PRO A 535 1.73 -51.59 7.18
N ALA A 536 2.56 -51.11 6.26
CA ALA A 536 2.19 -50.93 4.85
C ALA A 536 3.30 -51.37 3.89
N SER A 537 2.91 -51.85 2.70
CA SER A 537 3.81 -52.18 1.60
C SER A 537 4.22 -50.92 0.82
N ILE A 538 5.30 -51.01 0.03
CA ILE A 538 5.77 -49.91 -0.83
C ILE A 538 4.68 -49.46 -1.80
N ALA A 539 3.90 -50.40 -2.35
CA ALA A 539 2.81 -50.09 -3.28
C ALA A 539 1.65 -49.35 -2.59
N GLU A 540 1.26 -49.78 -1.38
CA GLU A 540 0.24 -49.11 -0.59
C GLU A 540 0.69 -47.69 -0.19
N MET A 541 1.95 -47.51 0.22
CA MET A 541 2.52 -46.20 0.55
C MET A 541 2.62 -45.28 -0.68
N ALA A 542 3.04 -45.80 -1.83
CA ALA A 542 3.12 -45.03 -3.06
C ALA A 542 1.73 -44.58 -3.54
N ALA A 543 0.74 -45.47 -3.46
CA ALA A 543 -0.64 -45.17 -3.82
C ALA A 543 -1.28 -44.16 -2.87
N SER A 544 -1.12 -44.32 -1.55
CA SER A 544 -1.70 -43.42 -0.55
C SER A 544 -1.09 -42.02 -0.56
N LEU A 545 0.18 -41.92 -0.94
CA LEU A 545 0.91 -40.65 -0.99
C LEU A 545 0.93 -40.01 -2.40
N GLY A 546 0.40 -40.70 -3.42
CA GLY A 546 0.40 -40.22 -4.80
C GLY A 546 1.82 -39.98 -5.33
N ALA A 547 2.73 -40.92 -5.04
CA ALA A 547 4.15 -40.84 -5.35
C ALA A 547 4.62 -42.03 -6.19
N ASP A 548 5.76 -41.88 -6.86
CA ASP A 548 6.37 -42.95 -7.64
C ASP A 548 6.93 -44.06 -6.74
N ALA A 549 6.65 -45.32 -7.08
CA ALA A 549 7.03 -46.49 -6.30
C ALA A 549 8.55 -46.65 -6.17
N ALA A 550 9.34 -46.24 -7.17
CA ALA A 550 10.80 -46.30 -7.08
C ALA A 550 11.34 -45.29 -6.05
N THR A 551 10.73 -44.11 -5.96
CA THR A 551 11.09 -43.09 -4.96
C THR A 551 10.78 -43.60 -3.55
N VAL A 552 9.58 -44.14 -3.33
CA VAL A 552 9.20 -44.74 -2.03
C VAL A 552 10.11 -45.92 -1.68
N SER A 553 10.45 -46.76 -2.66
CA SER A 553 11.37 -47.89 -2.46
C SER A 553 12.78 -47.44 -2.05
N SER A 554 13.31 -46.39 -2.68
CA SER A 554 14.65 -45.88 -2.33
C SER A 554 14.70 -45.35 -0.90
N GLU A 555 13.64 -44.66 -0.46
CA GLU A 555 13.58 -44.08 0.88
C GLU A 555 13.30 -45.17 1.92
N ALA A 556 12.47 -46.18 1.61
CA ALA A 556 12.26 -47.35 2.46
C ALA A 556 13.56 -48.12 2.72
N PHE A 557 14.44 -48.23 1.71
CA PHE A 557 15.76 -48.82 1.88
C PHE A 557 16.66 -47.99 2.82
N VAL A 558 16.63 -46.65 2.69
CA VAL A 558 17.34 -45.74 3.61
C VAL A 558 16.81 -45.90 5.04
N MET A 559 15.49 -45.93 5.21
CA MET A 559 14.84 -46.11 6.50
C MET A 559 15.18 -47.47 7.14
N LEU A 560 15.28 -48.53 6.34
CA LEU A 560 15.69 -49.86 6.80
C LEU A 560 17.17 -49.89 7.21
N ARG A 561 18.06 -49.32 6.39
CA ARG A 561 19.50 -49.18 6.68
C ARG A 561 19.74 -48.40 7.96
N ASP A 562 18.96 -47.33 8.17
CA ASP A 562 19.08 -46.44 9.34
C ASP A 562 18.31 -46.98 10.56
N GLY A 563 17.74 -48.19 10.48
CA GLY A 563 17.06 -48.88 11.57
C GLY A 563 15.74 -48.23 12.01
N LEU A 564 15.12 -47.42 11.14
CA LEU A 564 13.88 -46.67 11.43
C LEU A 564 12.61 -47.49 11.17
N VAL A 565 12.70 -48.48 10.28
CA VAL A 565 11.61 -49.42 9.97
C VAL A 565 12.13 -50.85 9.90
N GLU A 566 11.25 -51.82 10.11
CA GLU A 566 11.54 -53.24 10.00
C GLU A 566 10.46 -53.95 9.17
N PRO A 567 10.83 -55.01 8.42
CA PRO A 567 9.88 -55.79 7.65
C PRO A 567 9.02 -56.68 8.57
N VAL A 568 7.73 -56.73 8.30
CA VAL A 568 6.75 -57.60 8.96
C VAL A 568 6.25 -58.63 7.94
N ALA A 569 6.22 -59.90 8.34
CA ALA A 569 5.66 -60.97 7.53
C ALA A 569 4.14 -60.84 7.47
N ASP A 570 3.59 -60.92 6.25
CA ASP A 570 2.15 -61.02 6.06
C ASP A 570 1.73 -62.50 6.21
N ASP A 571 1.14 -62.84 7.35
CA ASP A 571 0.65 -64.19 7.67
C ASP A 571 -0.69 -64.50 6.98
N SER A 572 -1.30 -63.53 6.29
CA SER A 572 -2.60 -63.70 5.62
C SER A 572 -2.52 -64.04 4.12
N ALA A 573 -1.33 -64.00 3.52
CA ALA A 573 -1.12 -64.24 2.09
C ALA A 573 -0.61 -65.68 1.78
N PRO A 574 -1.14 -66.37 0.75
CA PRO A 574 -0.68 -67.71 0.36
C PRO A 574 0.81 -67.76 0.00
N ALA A 575 1.51 -68.82 0.41
CA ALA A 575 2.97 -68.96 0.28
C ALA A 575 3.56 -68.83 -1.15
N TRP A 576 2.73 -68.90 -2.19
CA TRP A 576 3.12 -68.86 -3.60
C TRP A 576 3.04 -67.46 -4.24
N SER A 577 2.52 -66.43 -3.55
CA SER A 577 2.23 -65.12 -4.15
C SER A 577 3.41 -64.13 -4.23
N GLY A 578 4.62 -64.52 -3.84
CA GLY A 578 5.76 -63.58 -3.73
C GLY A 578 5.47 -62.51 -2.69
N ARG A 579 5.72 -62.82 -1.41
CA ARG A 579 5.44 -61.92 -0.27
C ARG A 579 6.11 -60.56 -0.49
N THR A 580 5.34 -59.52 -0.80
CA THR A 580 5.80 -58.14 -0.70
C THR A 580 5.92 -57.78 0.78
N PRO A 581 7.11 -57.46 1.30
CA PRO A 581 7.27 -57.13 2.71
C PRO A 581 6.47 -55.86 3.04
N ARG A 582 5.68 -55.92 4.12
CA ARG A 582 5.11 -54.72 4.75
C ARG A 582 6.13 -54.16 5.73
N PHE A 583 6.19 -52.86 5.89
CA PHE A 583 7.14 -52.21 6.80
C PHE A 583 6.39 -51.65 8.01
N THR A 584 6.96 -51.79 9.21
CA THR A 584 6.48 -51.16 10.44
C THR A 584 7.58 -50.32 11.10
N LEU A 585 7.18 -49.41 11.99
CA LEU A 585 8.10 -48.55 12.74
C LEU A 585 8.83 -49.32 13.84
N THR A 586 10.16 -49.24 13.86
CA THR A 586 10.96 -49.70 15.01
C THR A 586 10.82 -48.75 16.20
N GLY A 587 11.29 -49.16 17.39
CA GLY A 587 11.36 -48.28 18.56
C GLY A 587 12.19 -47.01 18.29
N THR A 588 13.32 -47.15 17.59
CA THR A 588 14.19 -46.02 17.19
C THR A 588 13.52 -45.11 16.16
N GLY A 589 12.79 -45.67 15.19
CA GLY A 589 12.01 -44.91 14.23
C GLY A 589 10.92 -44.07 14.89
N ARG A 590 10.18 -44.67 15.83
CA ARG A 590 9.15 -43.97 16.61
C ARG A 590 9.73 -42.85 17.47
N GLU A 591 10.87 -43.09 18.11
CA GLU A 591 11.54 -42.09 18.93
C GLU A 591 12.03 -40.88 18.09
N ARG A 592 12.66 -41.13 16.94
CA ARG A 592 13.11 -40.04 16.05
C ARG A 592 11.94 -39.26 15.45
N LEU A 593 10.88 -39.96 15.04
CA LEU A 593 9.65 -39.33 14.56
C LEU A 593 9.06 -38.44 15.65
N TRP A 594 8.95 -38.94 16.89
CA TRP A 594 8.42 -38.19 18.02
C TRP A 594 9.27 -36.95 18.35
N ARG A 595 10.60 -37.07 18.41
CA ARG A 595 11.49 -35.92 18.68
C ARG A 595 11.33 -34.80 17.64
N GLN A 596 11.26 -35.15 16.36
CA GLN A 596 11.08 -34.15 15.30
C GLN A 596 9.67 -33.58 15.26
N ARG A 597 8.64 -34.41 15.52
CA ARG A 597 7.25 -33.99 15.71
C ARG A 597 7.16 -32.97 16.85
N SER A 598 7.70 -33.27 18.04
CA SER A 598 7.75 -32.35 19.18
C SER A 598 8.47 -31.05 18.84
N HIS A 599 9.62 -31.11 18.17
CA HIS A 599 10.34 -29.89 17.75
C HIS A 599 9.54 -29.04 16.74
N LYS A 600 8.83 -29.67 15.78
CA LYS A 600 7.92 -28.97 14.85
C LYS A 600 6.76 -28.33 15.62
N VAL A 601 6.14 -29.06 16.53
CA VAL A 601 5.02 -28.60 17.36
C VAL A 601 5.45 -27.43 18.27
N ASP A 602 6.61 -27.48 18.90
CA ASP A 602 7.13 -26.39 19.73
C ASP A 602 7.57 -25.17 18.91
N GLY A 603 8.06 -25.40 17.69
CA GLY A 603 8.30 -24.34 16.70
C GLY A 603 6.99 -23.65 16.28
N LEU A 604 5.93 -24.44 16.02
CA LEU A 604 4.60 -23.92 15.71
C LEU A 604 4.03 -23.15 16.90
N ARG A 605 4.04 -23.72 18.11
CA ARG A 605 3.57 -23.05 19.33
C ARG A 605 4.22 -21.68 19.53
N ARG A 606 5.53 -21.56 19.27
CA ARG A 606 6.24 -20.27 19.31
C ARG A 606 5.87 -19.33 18.16
N ALA A 607 5.67 -19.86 16.96
CA ALA A 607 5.30 -19.06 15.79
C ALA A 607 3.87 -18.50 15.87
N VAL A 608 2.99 -19.23 16.56
CA VAL A 608 1.57 -18.89 16.74
C VAL A 608 1.32 -18.29 18.15
N ASP A 609 2.39 -18.02 18.89
CA ASP A 609 2.32 -17.41 20.22
C ASP A 609 1.77 -15.97 20.11
N GLY A 610 0.74 -15.67 20.90
CA GLY A 610 0.02 -14.40 20.84
C GLY A 610 -1.04 -14.27 19.74
N TRP A 611 -1.27 -15.31 18.92
CA TRP A 611 -2.41 -15.35 18.00
C TRP A 611 -3.66 -15.81 18.74
N ASP A 612 -4.82 -15.30 18.34
CA ASP A 612 -6.07 -15.81 18.86
C ASP A 612 -6.46 -17.15 18.20
N ALA A 613 -7.34 -17.92 18.84
CA ALA A 613 -7.74 -19.24 18.34
C ALA A 613 -8.41 -19.18 16.95
N ALA A 614 -8.96 -18.03 16.55
CA ALA A 614 -9.61 -17.85 15.25
C ALA A 614 -8.56 -17.67 14.13
N GLU A 615 -7.48 -16.94 14.39
CA GLU A 615 -6.35 -16.79 13.47
C GLU A 615 -5.69 -18.13 13.15
N VAL A 616 -5.54 -19.00 14.16
CA VAL A 616 -4.98 -20.34 13.98
C VAL A 616 -5.93 -21.23 13.16
N GLN A 617 -7.23 -21.23 13.47
CA GLN A 617 -8.20 -22.02 12.70
C GLN A 617 -8.34 -21.54 11.25
N ALA A 618 -8.24 -20.23 11.01
CA ALA A 618 -8.23 -19.68 9.65
C ALA A 618 -7.01 -20.20 8.84
N LEU A 619 -5.84 -20.27 9.48
CA LEU A 619 -4.64 -20.85 8.89
C LEU A 619 -4.82 -22.34 8.58
N VAL A 620 -5.33 -23.13 9.54
CA VAL A 620 -5.63 -24.56 9.33
C VAL A 620 -6.58 -24.73 8.15
N GLY A 621 -7.71 -24.02 8.15
CA GLY A 621 -8.71 -24.11 7.08
C GLY A 621 -8.19 -23.66 5.72
N TYR A 622 -7.28 -22.68 5.67
CA TYR A 622 -6.60 -22.29 4.43
C TYR A 622 -5.70 -23.41 3.91
N VAL A 623 -4.85 -23.98 4.77
CA VAL A 623 -3.94 -25.08 4.40
C VAL A 623 -4.73 -26.32 3.97
N THR A 624 -5.81 -26.66 4.66
CA THR A 624 -6.68 -27.77 4.28
C THR A 624 -7.30 -27.55 2.90
N ARG A 625 -7.94 -26.40 2.65
CA ARG A 625 -8.52 -26.08 1.33
C ARG A 625 -7.48 -26.07 0.20
N LEU A 626 -6.28 -25.58 0.49
CA LEU A 626 -5.17 -25.60 -0.46
C LEU A 626 -4.79 -27.04 -0.82
N THR A 627 -4.73 -27.92 0.19
CA THR A 627 -4.41 -29.34 0.01
C THR A 627 -5.51 -30.07 -0.75
N ASP A 628 -6.77 -29.87 -0.36
CA ASP A 628 -7.92 -30.47 -1.05
C ASP A 628 -7.99 -30.02 -2.52
N GLY A 629 -7.69 -28.74 -2.80
CA GLY A 629 -7.61 -28.23 -4.17
C GLY A 629 -6.48 -28.85 -5.00
N ILE A 630 -5.34 -29.18 -4.38
CA ILE A 630 -4.25 -29.92 -5.04
C ILE A 630 -4.69 -31.36 -5.35
N ASP A 631 -5.39 -32.01 -4.42
CA ASP A 631 -5.92 -33.36 -4.61
C ASP A 631 -6.98 -33.41 -5.73
N ASP A 632 -7.90 -32.45 -5.76
CA ASP A 632 -8.93 -32.35 -6.81
C ASP A 632 -8.30 -32.07 -8.19
N ALA A 633 -7.28 -31.21 -8.26
CA ALA A 633 -6.54 -30.97 -9.49
C ALA A 633 -5.82 -32.22 -10.00
N ARG A 634 -5.28 -33.06 -9.10
CA ARG A 634 -4.67 -34.35 -9.47
C ARG A 634 -5.70 -35.39 -9.91
N ARG A 635 -6.88 -35.43 -9.28
CA ARG A 635 -7.99 -36.32 -9.70
C ARG A 635 -8.58 -35.92 -11.04
N GLY A 636 -8.54 -34.64 -11.40
CA GLY A 636 -9.00 -34.11 -12.69
C GLY A 636 -7.96 -34.16 -13.82
N ALA A 637 -6.70 -34.48 -13.53
CA ALA A 637 -5.67 -34.61 -14.56
C ALA A 637 -5.80 -35.97 -15.27
N PRO A 638 -5.89 -36.03 -16.61
CA PRO A 638 -5.87 -37.30 -17.32
C PRO A 638 -4.54 -38.02 -17.02
N THR A 639 -4.64 -39.26 -16.56
CA THR A 639 -3.49 -40.14 -16.33
C THR A 639 -2.70 -40.26 -17.63
N VAL A 640 -1.57 -39.58 -17.73
CA VAL A 640 -0.55 -39.86 -18.75
C VAL A 640 0.16 -41.14 -18.34
N THR A 641 -0.50 -42.26 -18.61
CA THR A 641 0.13 -43.58 -18.65
C THR A 641 0.67 -43.77 -20.07
N GLY A 642 1.97 -43.59 -20.27
CA GLY A 642 2.56 -43.88 -21.57
C GLY A 642 4.00 -43.42 -21.73
N ARG A 643 4.92 -44.38 -21.58
CA ARG A 643 6.31 -44.31 -22.04
C ARG A 643 6.44 -43.87 -23.52
N ASN A 644 7.59 -43.26 -23.81
CA ASN A 644 8.33 -43.14 -25.09
C ASN A 644 8.29 -41.81 -25.87
N ALA A 645 9.35 -41.02 -25.64
CA ALA A 645 10.31 -40.40 -26.60
C ALA A 645 9.86 -39.30 -27.60
N PRO A 646 10.79 -38.42 -28.05
CA PRO A 646 12.16 -38.13 -27.58
C PRO A 646 12.30 -36.87 -26.73
#